data_AF-A0A523UQ38-F1
#
_entry.id   AF-A0A523UQ38-F1
#
_cell.length_a   1.000
_cell.length_b   1.000
_cell.length_c   1.000
_cell.angle_alpha   90.00
_cell.angle_beta   90.00
_cell.angle_gamma   90.00
#
_symmetry.space_group_name_H-M   'P 1'
#
loop_
_entity.id
_entity.type
_entity.pdbx_description
1 polymer ?
#
loop_
_entity_poly.entity_id
_entity_poly.type
_entity_poly.pdbx_seq_one_letter_code
_entity_poly.pdbx_strand_id
1 'polypeptide(L)'
;MKRLPAEKGMFHYLISKVRSDTGRTIEKSGTIETVVVGLGAQGTRHAGLMQEFGTNVTAGIAPGRGGTRIHETIPVYDTVKDCLEEHPNIAAASIWRHYSTAKDAAVEVIESGIPVVVLITEGIPLRDVRDILVAARRKNTLLLGGNTPGVIFPPEGIKIGMLPNVFYPEETSPDVFGPHGVTIVSRSGAILYHMSDALVSAGIAQNAVLGIGGDGAIGSTFRKVVPLVMGYENTELVVLAGEIGGNMEEVLAEDIKKNRHLYSKPLVAIISGRHAPEGKTMGHAGAIVSPGQAYGTFESKRAALEGAGIDVVNSQYELIDVVKSKLKGKKYFQIERYYEKMREIWEAKPRKRGWGTLITKVAPNTLIVSGYLLQDLIEKASFLETAHLLIKGELPNKEVLEKHRKRAFEASQIEAPGISWLDSDDISKTLAAFLLLDRHVAQFPQAGKDGPVQKAVFAIGRFARYLARRLCTESALDGADADEPFSSIMSRAVSGKDIADPKYARMLEAMIVASVDHGVTPPSAQATIIAASTRATYEVAVAHGIGAITDVHGGAGAKAAEFFRHCTGKSRQEGIPIEEATHSLMSEYVKAGRRIEGMGHRIHTEDPRRDALWKLAQDCEVEGDSVAVSKIASTVFEQVRGMSLPINVDGVIGSIVADMGLGSSVAKALFVYGRLAGLSAHYFEEIATQPQMRRINFAEAVYRGKELRAFPA
;
A
#
# COMPACT_ATOMS: atom_id res chain seq x y z
N MET A 1 -23.39 2.81 -4.56
CA MET A 1 -23.28 4.28 -4.75
C MET A 1 -22.70 4.59 -6.11
N LYS A 2 -23.44 5.30 -6.95
CA LYS A 2 -23.04 5.77 -8.28
C LYS A 2 -22.74 7.27 -8.17
N ARG A 3 -21.44 7.58 -8.11
CA ARG A 3 -20.94 8.97 -8.05
C ARG A 3 -21.17 9.68 -9.38
N LEU A 4 -21.19 11.00 -9.32
CA LEU A 4 -21.18 11.84 -10.50
C LEU A 4 -19.86 11.61 -11.26
N PRO A 5 -19.90 11.38 -12.59
CA PRO A 5 -18.69 11.31 -13.41
C PRO A 5 -17.83 12.57 -13.26
N ALA A 6 -16.52 12.40 -13.21
CA ALA A 6 -15.58 13.48 -12.86
C ALA A 6 -15.70 14.70 -13.80
N GLU A 7 -15.91 14.46 -15.10
CA GLU A 7 -16.06 15.48 -16.15
C GLU A 7 -17.34 16.31 -16.04
N LYS A 8 -18.32 15.84 -15.27
CA LYS A 8 -19.56 16.57 -15.00
C LYS A 8 -19.52 17.34 -13.69
N GLY A 9 -18.45 17.18 -12.90
CA GLY A 9 -18.29 17.75 -11.58
C GLY A 9 -17.84 19.20 -11.56
N MET A 10 -18.07 19.87 -10.42
CA MET A 10 -17.52 21.20 -10.18
C MET A 10 -15.99 21.16 -10.16
N PHE A 11 -15.37 20.10 -9.64
CA PHE A 11 -13.90 20.11 -9.53
C PHE A 11 -13.21 20.11 -10.90
N HIS A 12 -13.72 19.32 -11.84
CA HIS A 12 -13.29 19.39 -13.25
C HIS A 12 -13.53 20.77 -13.85
N TYR A 13 -14.69 21.38 -13.63
CA TYR A 13 -14.97 22.74 -14.09
C TYR A 13 -13.92 23.74 -13.56
N LEU A 14 -13.57 23.68 -12.27
CA LEU A 14 -12.56 24.55 -11.67
C LEU A 14 -11.17 24.32 -12.30
N ILE A 15 -10.77 23.06 -12.48
CA ILE A 15 -9.51 22.70 -13.14
C ILE A 15 -9.49 23.25 -14.58
N SER A 16 -10.56 23.05 -15.34
CA SER A 16 -10.68 23.47 -16.74
C SER A 16 -10.61 24.99 -16.91
N LYS A 17 -11.11 25.77 -15.95
CA LYS A 17 -10.99 27.24 -15.95
C LYS A 17 -9.57 27.73 -15.71
N VAL A 18 -8.77 26.95 -14.99
CA VAL A 18 -7.39 27.29 -14.62
C VAL A 18 -6.40 26.75 -15.65
N ARG A 19 -6.67 25.55 -16.16
CA ARG A 19 -5.84 24.79 -17.10
C ARG A 19 -6.72 23.91 -18.00
N SER A 20 -7.09 24.44 -19.16
CA SER A 20 -7.97 23.77 -20.13
C SER A 20 -7.43 22.42 -20.61
N ASP A 21 -6.10 22.29 -20.73
CA ASP A 21 -5.47 21.06 -21.24
C ASP A 21 -5.63 19.91 -20.26
N THR A 22 -5.43 20.15 -18.96
CA THR A 22 -5.69 19.17 -17.90
C THR A 22 -7.18 18.80 -17.86
N GLY A 23 -8.07 19.78 -18.06
CA GLY A 23 -9.52 19.53 -18.18
C GLY A 23 -9.87 18.54 -19.29
N ARG A 24 -9.29 18.70 -20.49
CA ARG A 24 -9.46 17.78 -21.63
C ARG A 24 -8.86 16.40 -21.36
N THR A 25 -7.77 16.32 -20.61
CA THR A 25 -7.19 15.04 -20.19
C THR A 25 -8.15 14.28 -19.26
N ILE A 26 -8.74 14.97 -18.28
CA ILE A 26 -9.72 14.38 -17.35
C ILE A 26 -10.97 13.90 -18.09
N GLU A 27 -11.46 14.64 -19.10
CA GLU A 27 -12.58 14.19 -19.94
C GLU A 27 -12.30 12.87 -20.66
N LYS A 28 -11.04 12.63 -21.06
CA LYS A 28 -10.62 11.40 -21.72
C LYS A 28 -10.38 10.25 -20.74
N SER A 29 -9.76 10.53 -19.59
CA SER A 29 -9.41 9.50 -18.61
C SER A 29 -10.58 9.12 -17.70
N GLY A 30 -11.54 10.03 -17.49
CA GLY A 30 -12.63 9.89 -16.52
C GLY A 30 -12.15 9.99 -15.06
N THR A 31 -10.91 10.40 -14.81
CA THR A 31 -10.28 10.38 -13.47
C THR A 31 -9.58 11.69 -13.16
N ILE A 32 -9.66 12.12 -11.89
CA ILE A 32 -8.93 13.29 -11.39
C ILE A 32 -7.85 12.80 -10.42
N GLU A 33 -6.60 12.86 -10.87
CA GLU A 33 -5.43 12.40 -10.13
C GLU A 33 -4.94 13.46 -9.13
N THR A 34 -4.72 13.05 -7.89
CA THR A 34 -4.28 13.92 -6.79
C THR A 34 -3.00 13.41 -6.14
N VAL A 35 -2.10 14.32 -5.75
CA VAL A 35 -0.87 13.99 -5.02
C VAL A 35 -0.89 14.56 -3.59
N VAL A 36 -0.25 13.85 -2.65
CA VAL A 36 -0.09 14.28 -1.25
C VAL A 36 1.38 14.61 -0.99
N VAL A 37 1.68 15.86 -0.63
CA VAL A 37 3.03 16.35 -0.41
C VAL A 37 3.29 16.52 1.09
N GLY A 38 4.21 15.75 1.65
CA GLY A 38 4.48 15.70 3.09
C GLY A 38 3.82 14.51 3.78
N LEU A 39 4.54 13.39 3.83
CA LEU A 39 4.04 12.13 4.41
C LEU A 39 4.44 11.96 5.88
N GLY A 40 4.19 12.99 6.69
CA GLY A 40 4.20 12.88 8.15
C GLY A 40 2.96 12.14 8.68
N ALA A 41 2.71 12.19 9.98
CA ALA A 41 1.56 11.52 10.60
C ALA A 41 0.21 12.00 9.99
N GLN A 42 0.04 13.31 9.81
CA GLN A 42 -1.20 13.88 9.28
C GLN A 42 -1.37 13.61 7.79
N GLY A 43 -0.36 13.89 6.95
CA GLY A 43 -0.44 13.63 5.50
C GLY A 43 -0.68 12.15 5.19
N THR A 44 -0.01 11.23 5.89
CA THR A 44 -0.23 9.78 5.73
C THR A 44 -1.66 9.39 6.14
N ARG A 45 -2.13 9.87 7.31
CA ARG A 45 -3.51 9.58 7.76
C ARG A 45 -4.55 10.10 6.77
N HIS A 46 -4.41 11.35 6.33
CA HIS A 46 -5.39 11.99 5.47
C HIS A 46 -5.37 11.47 4.04
N ALA A 47 -4.24 10.99 3.51
CA ALA A 47 -4.21 10.27 2.24
C ALA A 47 -5.19 9.07 2.24
N GLY A 48 -5.21 8.30 3.34
CA GLY A 48 -6.14 7.17 3.49
C GLY A 48 -7.59 7.62 3.63
N LEU A 49 -7.86 8.67 4.41
CA LEU A 49 -9.21 9.22 4.56
C LEU A 49 -9.75 9.88 3.28
N MET A 50 -8.87 10.43 2.44
CA MET A 50 -9.21 10.97 1.12
C MET A 50 -9.58 9.83 0.17
N GLN A 51 -8.79 8.75 0.14
CA GLN A 51 -9.07 7.57 -0.68
C GLN A 51 -10.36 6.85 -0.24
N GLU A 52 -10.59 6.72 1.07
CA GLU A 52 -11.83 6.15 1.63
C GLU A 52 -13.06 6.97 1.25
N PHE A 53 -12.94 8.30 1.21
CA PHE A 53 -14.02 9.16 0.73
C PHE A 53 -14.27 8.98 -0.77
N GLY A 54 -13.19 8.79 -1.53
CA GLY A 54 -13.28 8.53 -2.96
C GLY A 54 -12.24 9.19 -3.85
N THR A 55 -11.39 10.05 -3.28
CA THR A 55 -10.35 10.75 -4.02
C THR A 55 -9.34 9.77 -4.60
N ASN A 56 -9.01 9.91 -5.88
CA ASN A 56 -7.90 9.19 -6.48
C ASN A 56 -6.57 9.80 -6.04
N VAL A 57 -5.99 9.27 -4.95
CA VAL A 57 -4.67 9.65 -4.46
C VAL A 57 -3.62 8.83 -5.20
N THR A 58 -3.08 9.40 -6.28
CA THR A 58 -2.18 8.71 -7.22
C THR A 58 -0.80 8.46 -6.62
N ALA A 59 -0.27 9.41 -5.86
CA ALA A 59 1.09 9.34 -5.33
C ALA A 59 1.27 10.20 -4.07
N GLY A 60 2.35 9.92 -3.34
CA GLY A 60 2.86 10.76 -2.27
C GLY A 60 4.26 11.31 -2.58
N ILE A 61 4.58 12.50 -2.09
CA ILE A 61 5.92 13.11 -2.21
C ILE A 61 6.54 13.23 -0.82
N ALA A 62 7.69 12.59 -0.64
CA ALA A 62 8.48 12.65 0.59
C ALA A 62 9.97 12.44 0.30
N PRO A 63 10.79 13.51 0.34
CA PRO A 63 12.24 13.40 0.16
C PRO A 63 12.88 12.40 1.12
N GLY A 64 13.73 11.52 0.59
CA GLY A 64 14.38 10.42 1.31
C GLY A 64 13.51 9.18 1.49
N ARG A 65 12.30 9.16 0.91
CA ARG A 65 11.34 8.05 0.98
C ARG A 65 10.83 7.63 -0.40
N GLY A 66 11.47 8.06 -1.49
CA GLY A 66 11.16 7.57 -2.83
C GLY A 66 11.27 6.04 -2.95
N GLY A 67 10.39 5.44 -3.75
CA GLY A 67 10.25 3.99 -3.89
C GLY A 67 9.45 3.30 -2.78
N THR A 68 9.01 4.04 -1.75
CA THR A 68 8.11 3.50 -0.72
C THR A 68 6.64 3.56 -1.13
N ARG A 69 5.73 3.01 -0.31
CA ARG A 69 4.28 3.15 -0.52
C ARG A 69 3.57 3.56 0.76
N ILE A 70 2.54 4.40 0.67
CA ILE A 70 1.62 4.66 1.78
C ILE A 70 0.40 3.74 1.68
N HIS A 71 -0.07 3.24 2.83
CA HIS A 71 -1.17 2.26 2.93
C HIS A 71 -0.98 1.06 1.98
N GLU A 72 0.26 0.64 1.79
CA GLU A 72 0.68 -0.45 0.89
C GLU A 72 0.35 -0.22 -0.60
N THR A 73 -0.40 0.82 -0.96
CA THR A 73 -1.05 0.92 -2.28
C THR A 73 -0.70 2.16 -3.06
N ILE A 74 -0.23 3.24 -2.43
CA ILE A 74 0.05 4.50 -3.12
C ILE A 74 1.57 4.72 -3.20
N PRO A 75 2.18 4.80 -4.40
CA PRO A 75 3.62 4.99 -4.57
C PRO A 75 4.10 6.34 -4.01
N VAL A 76 5.33 6.36 -3.52
CA VAL A 76 6.01 7.53 -2.98
C VAL A 76 7.23 7.87 -3.81
N TYR A 77 7.37 9.16 -4.13
CA TYR A 77 8.51 9.71 -4.88
C TYR A 77 9.27 10.72 -4.01
N ASP A 78 10.56 10.91 -4.33
CA ASP A 78 11.40 11.90 -3.66
C ASP A 78 11.04 13.32 -4.07
N THR A 79 10.75 13.54 -5.36
CA THR A 79 10.42 14.86 -5.93
C THR A 79 9.11 14.85 -6.69
N VAL A 80 8.49 16.03 -6.87
CA VAL A 80 7.29 16.18 -7.71
C VAL A 80 7.61 15.84 -9.17
N LYS A 81 8.84 16.14 -9.61
CA LYS A 81 9.30 15.85 -10.97
C LYS A 81 9.27 14.35 -11.26
N ASP A 82 9.90 13.53 -10.43
CA ASP A 82 9.96 12.07 -10.63
C ASP A 82 8.55 11.47 -10.65
N CYS A 83 7.67 11.99 -9.80
CA CYS A 83 6.26 11.59 -9.77
C CYS A 83 5.54 11.90 -11.09
N LEU A 84 5.75 13.09 -11.66
CA LEU A 84 5.10 13.50 -12.92
C LEU A 84 5.66 12.79 -14.16
N GLU A 85 6.86 12.24 -14.10
CA GLU A 85 7.39 11.37 -15.16
C GLU A 85 6.56 10.07 -15.29
N GLU A 86 6.07 9.53 -14.17
CA GLU A 86 5.20 8.33 -14.16
C GLU A 86 3.71 8.67 -14.20
N HIS A 87 3.32 9.82 -13.64
CA HIS A 87 1.94 10.26 -13.49
C HIS A 87 1.73 11.67 -14.04
N PRO A 88 1.80 11.87 -15.37
CA PRO A 88 1.78 13.20 -15.99
C PRO A 88 0.43 13.94 -15.86
N ASN A 89 -0.63 13.27 -15.44
CA ASN A 89 -2.00 13.78 -15.43
C ASN A 89 -2.46 14.31 -14.06
N ILE A 90 -1.57 14.41 -13.07
CA ILE A 90 -1.89 14.93 -11.74
C ILE A 90 -2.47 16.35 -11.85
N ALA A 91 -3.70 16.51 -11.36
CA ALA A 91 -4.47 17.75 -11.47
C ALA A 91 -4.56 18.53 -10.15
N ALA A 92 -4.30 17.87 -9.01
CA ALA A 92 -4.38 18.52 -7.71
C ALA A 92 -3.30 18.05 -6.75
N ALA A 93 -2.90 18.94 -5.84
CA ALA A 93 -1.97 18.62 -4.76
C ALA A 93 -2.48 19.12 -3.41
N SER A 94 -2.23 18.34 -2.35
CA SER A 94 -2.39 18.79 -0.96
C SER A 94 -1.04 18.84 -0.26
N ILE A 95 -0.78 19.92 0.47
CA ILE A 95 0.52 20.18 1.10
C ILE A 95 0.39 20.10 2.62
N TRP A 96 1.11 19.16 3.22
CA TRP A 96 1.10 18.77 4.63
C TRP A 96 2.49 18.93 5.25
N ARG A 97 3.08 20.11 5.09
CA ARG A 97 4.44 20.41 5.57
C ARG A 97 4.39 21.34 6.75
N HIS A 98 5.36 21.20 7.65
CA HIS A 98 5.58 22.19 8.71
C HIS A 98 5.88 23.56 8.08
N TYR A 99 5.48 24.65 8.73
CA TYR A 99 5.59 26.01 8.19
C TYR A 99 6.99 26.35 7.68
N SER A 100 8.04 25.84 8.35
CA SER A 100 9.45 26.05 7.97
C SER A 100 9.87 25.41 6.64
N THR A 101 9.08 24.48 6.09
CA THR A 101 9.36 23.79 4.81
C THR A 101 8.21 23.87 3.82
N ALA A 102 7.11 24.54 4.18
CA ALA A 102 5.92 24.63 3.34
C ALA A 102 6.15 25.48 2.08
N LYS A 103 6.98 26.52 2.17
CA LYS A 103 7.34 27.38 1.04
C LYS A 103 7.98 26.59 -0.11
N ASP A 104 9.06 25.86 0.17
CA ASP A 104 9.80 25.14 -0.87
C ASP A 104 8.92 24.06 -1.50
N ALA A 105 8.18 23.30 -0.69
CA ALA A 105 7.24 22.29 -1.18
C ALA A 105 6.11 22.89 -2.04
N ALA A 106 5.53 24.02 -1.62
CA ALA A 106 4.47 24.68 -2.38
C ALA A 106 4.99 25.24 -3.70
N VAL A 107 6.15 25.88 -3.69
CA VAL A 107 6.77 26.42 -4.91
C VAL A 107 7.11 25.30 -5.89
N GLU A 108 7.71 24.19 -5.45
CA GLU A 108 8.01 23.03 -6.30
C GLU A 108 6.75 22.48 -6.99
N VAL A 109 5.67 22.27 -6.23
CA VAL A 109 4.37 21.77 -6.74
C VAL A 109 3.77 22.73 -7.77
N ILE A 110 3.76 24.04 -7.45
CA ILE A 110 3.20 25.08 -8.33
C ILE A 110 4.02 25.20 -9.62
N GLU A 111 5.35 25.21 -9.52
CA GLU A 111 6.24 25.36 -10.66
C GLU A 111 6.16 24.17 -11.63
N SER A 112 5.87 22.98 -11.11
CA SER A 112 5.62 21.75 -11.87
C SER A 112 4.31 21.80 -12.68
N GLY A 113 3.49 22.84 -12.54
CA GLY A 113 2.33 23.09 -13.41
C GLY A 113 0.98 22.61 -12.89
N ILE A 114 0.95 21.99 -11.69
CA ILE A 114 -0.28 21.47 -11.07
C ILE A 114 -1.31 22.61 -10.91
N PRO A 115 -2.53 22.47 -11.45
CA PRO A 115 -3.46 23.60 -11.56
C PRO A 115 -4.18 23.93 -10.25
N VAL A 116 -4.41 22.97 -9.36
CA VAL A 116 -5.04 23.21 -8.05
C VAL A 116 -4.12 22.77 -6.92
N VAL A 117 -3.87 23.68 -5.97
CA VAL A 117 -3.02 23.40 -4.81
C VAL A 117 -3.76 23.78 -3.53
N VAL A 118 -3.86 22.83 -2.61
CA VAL A 118 -4.50 22.98 -1.30
C VAL A 118 -3.41 23.03 -0.23
N LEU A 119 -3.12 24.23 0.27
CA LEU A 119 -2.09 24.51 1.25
C LEU A 119 -2.66 24.47 2.67
N ILE A 120 -2.57 23.30 3.30
CA ILE A 120 -3.14 23.02 4.63
C ILE A 120 -2.39 23.79 5.73
N THR A 121 -1.08 23.96 5.57
CA THR A 121 -0.18 24.51 6.58
C THR A 121 -0.63 25.87 7.12
N GLU A 122 -0.63 25.99 8.45
CA GLU A 122 -0.89 27.21 9.21
C GLU A 122 0.42 27.89 9.64
N GLY A 123 0.38 29.22 9.81
CA GLY A 123 1.45 29.97 10.46
C GLY A 123 2.68 30.18 9.59
N ILE A 124 2.49 30.20 8.26
CA ILE A 124 3.57 30.44 7.31
C ILE A 124 3.99 31.92 7.40
N PRO A 125 5.31 32.23 7.53
CA PRO A 125 5.78 33.60 7.53
C PRO A 125 5.30 34.38 6.30
N LEU A 126 4.88 35.64 6.47
CA LEU A 126 4.36 36.46 5.37
C LEU A 126 5.33 36.59 4.17
N ARG A 127 6.64 36.62 4.45
CA ARG A 127 7.69 36.61 3.41
C ARG A 127 7.61 35.36 2.53
N ASP A 128 7.36 34.21 3.14
CA ASP A 128 7.26 32.92 2.45
C ASP A 128 5.94 32.82 1.69
N VAL A 129 4.83 33.26 2.31
CA VAL A 129 3.53 33.34 1.63
C VAL A 129 3.61 34.21 0.38
N ARG A 130 4.31 35.36 0.43
CA ARG A 130 4.54 36.21 -0.75
C ARG A 130 5.15 35.41 -1.90
N ASP A 131 6.19 34.63 -1.64
CA ASP A 131 6.90 33.87 -2.67
C ASP A 131 6.00 32.78 -3.28
N ILE A 132 5.21 32.09 -2.44
CA ILE A 132 4.18 31.13 -2.89
C ILE A 132 3.13 31.82 -3.78
N LEU A 133 2.63 32.99 -3.38
CA LEU A 133 1.63 33.75 -4.15
C LEU A 133 2.18 34.22 -5.51
N VAL A 134 3.44 34.65 -5.56
CA VAL A 134 4.10 35.04 -6.81
C VAL A 134 4.21 33.83 -7.75
N ALA A 135 4.63 32.67 -7.25
CA ALA A 135 4.67 31.44 -8.03
C ALA A 135 3.28 31.06 -8.55
N ALA A 136 2.26 31.08 -7.69
CA ALA A 136 0.89 30.71 -8.04
C ALA A 136 0.31 31.63 -9.12
N ARG A 137 0.57 32.95 -9.04
CA ARG A 137 0.14 33.91 -10.07
C ARG A 137 0.85 33.65 -11.40
N ARG A 138 2.18 33.48 -11.38
CA ARG A 138 2.98 33.23 -12.59
C ARG A 138 2.54 31.96 -13.31
N LYS A 139 2.19 30.91 -12.57
CA LYS A 139 1.75 29.62 -13.12
C LYS A 139 0.23 29.54 -13.31
N ASN A 140 -0.53 30.61 -13.01
CA ASN A 140 -2.00 30.58 -12.98
C ASN A 140 -2.52 29.33 -12.24
N THR A 141 -2.13 29.15 -10.98
CA THR A 141 -2.58 28.04 -10.13
C THR A 141 -3.70 28.53 -9.20
N LEU A 142 -4.75 27.74 -9.04
CA LEU A 142 -5.77 27.94 -8.01
C LEU A 142 -5.21 27.45 -6.68
N LEU A 143 -4.58 28.37 -5.95
CA LEU A 143 -4.07 28.13 -4.61
C LEU A 143 -5.19 28.38 -3.59
N LEU A 144 -5.56 27.36 -2.83
CA LEU A 144 -6.51 27.43 -1.72
C LEU A 144 -5.76 27.19 -0.42
N GLY A 145 -5.97 28.03 0.58
CA GLY A 145 -5.29 27.94 1.86
C GLY A 145 -4.07 28.85 2.01
N GLY A 146 -3.17 28.42 2.90
CA GLY A 146 -2.75 29.25 4.03
C GLY A 146 -3.75 29.00 5.16
N ASN A 147 -3.51 27.97 5.97
CA ASN A 147 -4.40 27.50 7.04
C ASN A 147 -5.82 27.15 6.55
N THR A 148 -5.96 26.09 5.75
CA THR A 148 -7.27 25.58 5.30
C THR A 148 -7.50 24.14 5.73
N PRO A 149 -8.73 23.76 6.12
CA PRO A 149 -9.07 22.35 6.27
C PRO A 149 -9.16 21.64 4.91
N GLY A 150 -9.19 22.38 3.81
CA GLY A 150 -9.22 21.86 2.44
C GLY A 150 -10.53 22.07 1.70
N VAL A 151 -10.81 21.18 0.75
CA VAL A 151 -11.97 21.25 -0.14
C VAL A 151 -12.63 19.88 -0.28
N ILE A 152 -13.94 19.88 -0.55
CA ILE A 152 -14.71 18.67 -0.79
C ILE A 152 -15.78 18.91 -1.85
N PHE A 153 -15.97 17.91 -2.70
CA PHE A 153 -16.94 17.86 -3.79
C PHE A 153 -17.72 16.54 -3.65
N PRO A 154 -18.81 16.55 -2.87
CA PRO A 154 -19.53 15.33 -2.51
C PRO A 154 -20.08 14.53 -3.71
N PRO A 155 -20.65 15.16 -4.77
CA PRO A 155 -21.18 14.42 -5.92
C PRO A 155 -20.13 13.55 -6.62
N GLU A 156 -18.91 14.09 -6.79
CA GLU A 156 -17.77 13.42 -7.42
C GLU A 156 -17.05 12.44 -6.49
N GLY A 157 -17.33 12.51 -5.18
CA GLY A 157 -16.60 11.76 -4.16
C GLY A 157 -15.15 12.23 -3.99
N ILE A 158 -14.90 13.53 -4.12
CA ILE A 158 -13.56 14.12 -4.01
C ILE A 158 -13.43 14.89 -2.71
N LYS A 159 -12.39 14.60 -1.95
CA LYS A 159 -11.97 15.27 -0.72
C LYS A 159 -10.47 15.50 -0.75
N ILE A 160 -10.05 16.74 -0.54
CA ILE A 160 -8.63 17.12 -0.48
C ILE A 160 -8.42 17.94 0.79
N GLY A 161 -7.84 17.31 1.81
CA GLY A 161 -7.62 17.92 3.13
C GLY A 161 -8.19 17.11 4.29
N MET A 162 -8.52 17.81 5.37
CA MET A 162 -8.96 17.26 6.67
C MET A 162 -10.44 17.41 6.98
N LEU A 163 -11.26 17.79 5.99
CA LEU A 163 -12.71 17.95 6.15
C LEU A 163 -13.38 16.63 6.62
N PRO A 164 -14.38 16.68 7.52
CA PRO A 164 -15.11 15.49 7.97
C PRO A 164 -16.04 14.90 6.88
N ASN A 165 -16.57 13.70 7.07
CA ASN A 165 -17.49 13.08 6.10
C ASN A 165 -18.96 13.37 6.44
N VAL A 166 -19.32 14.65 6.56
CA VAL A 166 -20.68 15.12 6.93
C VAL A 166 -21.38 15.89 5.78
N PHE A 167 -20.77 15.90 4.61
CA PHE A 167 -21.25 16.63 3.43
C PHE A 167 -22.08 15.69 2.56
N TYR A 168 -23.27 16.12 2.12
CA TYR A 168 -24.20 15.25 1.39
C TYR A 168 -24.55 15.83 0.01
N PRO A 169 -24.37 15.05 -1.09
CA PRO A 169 -24.74 15.49 -2.43
C PRO A 169 -26.25 15.39 -2.69
N GLU A 170 -26.69 15.92 -3.83
CA GLU A 170 -28.04 15.63 -4.34
C GLU A 170 -28.19 14.14 -4.61
N GLU A 171 -29.36 13.58 -4.31
CA GLU A 171 -29.67 12.18 -4.53
C GLU A 171 -30.88 12.06 -5.45
N THR A 172 -30.64 11.81 -6.73
CA THR A 172 -31.70 11.73 -7.76
C THR A 172 -32.51 10.45 -7.67
N SER A 173 -31.87 9.38 -7.19
CA SER A 173 -32.47 8.10 -6.84
C SER A 173 -31.58 7.39 -5.82
N PRO A 174 -32.04 6.32 -5.14
CA PRO A 174 -31.25 5.64 -4.13
C PRO A 174 -29.81 5.35 -4.54
N ASP A 175 -28.86 5.97 -3.83
CA ASP A 175 -27.42 5.86 -4.05
C ASP A 175 -26.92 6.36 -5.41
N VAL A 176 -27.67 7.24 -6.09
CA VAL A 176 -27.27 7.90 -7.36
C VAL A 176 -27.20 9.40 -7.16
N PHE A 177 -26.02 9.97 -7.36
CA PHE A 177 -25.74 11.36 -7.02
C PHE A 177 -25.81 12.32 -8.20
N GLY A 178 -26.46 13.46 -7.95
CA GLY A 178 -26.64 14.55 -8.91
C GLY A 178 -25.69 15.73 -8.66
N PRO A 179 -25.51 16.61 -9.65
CA PRO A 179 -24.56 17.72 -9.59
C PRO A 179 -25.11 18.98 -8.90
N HIS A 180 -26.42 19.07 -8.64
CA HIS A 180 -27.04 20.29 -8.12
C HIS A 180 -26.81 20.45 -6.63
N GLY A 181 -26.71 21.70 -6.18
CA GLY A 181 -26.64 21.97 -4.75
C GLY A 181 -26.16 23.37 -4.42
N VAL A 182 -25.95 23.57 -3.12
CA VAL A 182 -25.39 24.78 -2.53
C VAL A 182 -23.87 24.68 -2.47
N THR A 183 -23.18 25.76 -2.83
CA THR A 183 -21.72 25.86 -2.64
C THR A 183 -21.41 26.66 -1.39
N ILE A 184 -20.61 26.13 -0.47
CA ILE A 184 -20.17 26.86 0.73
C ILE A 184 -18.72 27.30 0.53
N VAL A 185 -18.43 28.59 0.74
CA VAL A 185 -17.06 29.14 0.70
C VAL A 185 -16.76 29.78 2.05
N SER A 186 -15.70 29.32 2.73
CA SER A 186 -15.39 29.74 4.11
C SER A 186 -13.93 30.08 4.33
N ARG A 187 -13.67 31.02 5.23
CA ARG A 187 -12.34 31.22 5.84
C ARG A 187 -12.07 30.23 6.96
N SER A 188 -13.06 30.01 7.83
CA SER A 188 -12.95 29.14 9.00
C SER A 188 -13.38 27.71 8.70
N GLY A 189 -12.55 26.74 9.09
CA GLY A 189 -12.87 25.33 8.92
C GLY A 189 -13.99 24.84 9.83
N ALA A 190 -14.07 25.35 11.07
CA ALA A 190 -15.10 24.93 12.02
C ALA A 190 -16.50 25.31 11.55
N ILE A 191 -16.65 26.57 11.16
CA ILE A 191 -17.92 27.13 10.69
C ILE A 191 -18.38 26.44 9.41
N LEU A 192 -17.43 26.09 8.53
CA LEU A 192 -17.68 25.43 7.26
C LEU A 192 -18.44 24.11 7.42
N TYR A 193 -17.99 23.18 8.27
CA TYR A 193 -18.68 21.89 8.41
C TYR A 193 -19.97 22.00 9.23
N HIS A 194 -20.04 22.94 10.18
CA HIS A 194 -21.27 23.21 10.93
C HIS A 194 -22.39 23.76 10.04
N MET A 195 -22.06 24.63 9.07
CA MET A 195 -23.04 25.14 8.11
C MET A 195 -23.50 24.05 7.13
N SER A 196 -22.59 23.16 6.73
CA SER A 196 -22.96 22.01 5.93
C SER A 196 -23.93 21.11 6.67
N ASP A 197 -23.61 20.73 7.91
CA ASP A 197 -24.46 19.88 8.75
C ASP A 197 -25.87 20.49 8.91
N ALA A 198 -25.95 21.79 9.23
CA ALA A 198 -27.23 22.51 9.34
C ALA A 198 -28.08 22.43 8.05
N LEU A 199 -27.46 22.61 6.88
CA LEU A 199 -28.17 22.53 5.59
C LEU A 199 -28.56 21.09 5.24
N VAL A 200 -27.69 20.11 5.50
CA VAL A 200 -27.96 18.69 5.24
C VAL A 200 -29.10 18.18 6.12
N SER A 201 -29.14 18.54 7.40
CA SER A 201 -30.25 18.25 8.32
C SER A 201 -31.60 18.79 7.84
N ALA A 202 -31.59 19.75 6.91
CA ALA A 202 -32.77 20.36 6.31
C ALA A 202 -33.07 19.86 4.87
N GLY A 203 -32.35 18.84 4.37
CA GLY A 203 -32.54 18.26 3.04
C GLY A 203 -31.91 19.05 1.89
N ILE A 204 -30.93 19.91 2.20
CA ILE A 204 -30.22 20.77 1.24
C ILE A 204 -28.84 20.18 0.96
N ALA A 205 -28.59 19.84 -0.30
CA ALA A 205 -27.33 19.22 -0.73
C ALA A 205 -26.21 20.25 -0.94
N GLN A 206 -24.97 19.77 -0.83
CA GLN A 206 -23.78 20.52 -1.24
C GLN A 206 -23.18 19.92 -2.50
N ASN A 207 -22.91 20.78 -3.49
CA ASN A 207 -22.14 20.39 -4.67
C ASN A 207 -20.63 20.63 -4.46
N ALA A 208 -20.27 21.59 -3.62
CA ALA A 208 -18.90 21.85 -3.21
C ALA A 208 -18.83 22.63 -1.90
N VAL A 209 -17.77 22.36 -1.15
CA VAL A 209 -17.44 23.13 0.05
C VAL A 209 -15.94 23.45 0.05
N LEU A 210 -15.62 24.74 0.10
CA LEU A 210 -14.27 25.26 -0.13
C LEU A 210 -13.77 26.09 1.06
N GLY A 211 -12.72 25.62 1.73
CA GLY A 211 -11.95 26.41 2.68
C GLY A 211 -10.90 27.25 1.96
N ILE A 212 -11.03 28.57 1.97
CA ILE A 212 -10.08 29.48 1.29
C ILE A 212 -8.83 29.79 2.13
N GLY A 213 -8.92 29.65 3.45
CA GLY A 213 -7.83 29.87 4.40
C GLY A 213 -8.16 30.87 5.52
N GLY A 214 -7.62 30.63 6.71
CA GLY A 214 -7.81 31.47 7.91
C GLY A 214 -6.68 32.46 8.21
N ASP A 215 -5.54 32.33 7.54
CA ASP A 215 -4.37 33.20 7.77
C ASP A 215 -4.58 34.63 7.24
N GLY A 216 -3.75 35.57 7.71
CA GLY A 216 -3.84 36.98 7.29
C GLY A 216 -3.51 37.20 5.80
N ALA A 217 -2.73 36.30 5.19
CA ALA A 217 -2.47 36.25 3.76
C ALA A 217 -2.69 34.81 3.26
N ILE A 218 -3.53 34.66 2.23
CA ILE A 218 -3.94 33.36 1.68
C ILE A 218 -3.80 33.36 0.17
N GLY A 219 -3.94 32.19 -0.44
CA GLY A 219 -3.95 31.98 -1.89
C GLY A 219 -5.04 32.76 -2.64
N SER A 220 -6.23 32.17 -2.72
CA SER A 220 -7.36 32.72 -3.47
C SER A 220 -8.42 33.23 -2.50
N THR A 221 -8.76 34.51 -2.60
CA THR A 221 -9.74 35.17 -1.73
C THR A 221 -11.18 34.97 -2.23
N PHE A 222 -12.17 35.38 -1.42
CA PHE A 222 -13.59 35.37 -1.83
C PHE A 222 -13.83 36.06 -3.18
N ARG A 223 -13.19 37.20 -3.42
CA ARG A 223 -13.29 37.94 -4.69
C ARG A 223 -12.97 37.06 -5.91
N LYS A 224 -12.02 36.12 -5.78
CA LYS A 224 -11.66 35.19 -6.86
C LYS A 224 -12.56 33.96 -6.88
N VAL A 225 -12.86 33.36 -5.72
CA VAL A 225 -13.51 32.05 -5.62
C VAL A 225 -15.01 32.12 -5.84
N VAL A 226 -15.70 33.12 -5.28
CA VAL A 226 -17.17 33.24 -5.36
C VAL A 226 -17.68 33.34 -6.81
N PRO A 227 -17.20 34.27 -7.67
CA PRO A 227 -17.68 34.32 -9.05
C PRO A 227 -17.31 33.06 -9.84
N LEU A 228 -16.16 32.43 -9.52
CA LEU A 228 -15.73 31.20 -10.18
C LEU A 228 -16.73 30.06 -9.93
N VAL A 229 -17.13 29.82 -8.69
CA VAL A 229 -18.09 28.74 -8.33
C VAL A 229 -19.53 29.06 -8.76
N MET A 230 -19.91 30.34 -8.83
CA MET A 230 -21.20 30.75 -9.38
C MET A 230 -21.31 30.44 -10.87
N GLY A 231 -20.21 30.50 -11.61
CA GLY A 231 -20.16 30.15 -13.02
C GLY A 231 -20.37 28.67 -13.33
N TYR A 232 -20.27 27.77 -12.33
CA TYR A 232 -20.64 26.37 -12.51
C TYR A 232 -22.16 26.24 -12.58
N GLU A 233 -22.68 25.68 -13.67
CA GLU A 233 -24.12 25.66 -13.98
C GLU A 233 -24.98 25.10 -12.85
N ASN A 234 -24.54 24.02 -12.21
CA ASN A 234 -25.31 23.30 -11.20
C ASN A 234 -25.20 23.88 -9.77
N THR A 235 -24.45 24.96 -9.57
CA THR A 235 -24.54 25.76 -8.33
C THR A 235 -25.87 26.49 -8.31
N GLU A 236 -26.72 26.29 -7.31
CA GLU A 236 -28.01 26.98 -7.22
C GLU A 236 -27.98 28.18 -6.27
N LEU A 237 -27.09 28.15 -5.28
CA LEU A 237 -26.88 29.22 -4.31
C LEU A 237 -25.47 29.10 -3.75
N VAL A 238 -24.85 30.23 -3.42
CA VAL A 238 -23.58 30.26 -2.69
C VAL A 238 -23.83 30.73 -1.26
N VAL A 239 -23.23 30.05 -0.29
CA VAL A 239 -23.19 30.48 1.10
C VAL A 239 -21.77 30.95 1.43
N LEU A 240 -21.66 32.20 1.86
CA LEU A 240 -20.44 32.84 2.30
C LEU A 240 -20.31 32.73 3.82
N ALA A 241 -19.27 32.04 4.29
CA ALA A 241 -18.95 31.94 5.69
C ALA A 241 -17.76 32.84 6.02
N GLY A 242 -18.08 34.06 6.44
CA GLY A 242 -17.12 35.09 6.84
C GLY A 242 -16.72 35.01 8.31
N GLU A 243 -15.67 35.73 8.64
CA GLU A 243 -15.13 35.86 10.00
C GLU A 243 -14.62 37.29 10.19
N ILE A 244 -14.69 37.85 11.39
CA ILE A 244 -14.06 39.14 11.72
C ILE A 244 -12.56 39.17 11.38
N GLY A 245 -11.99 40.37 11.26
CA GLY A 245 -10.59 40.59 10.90
C GLY A 245 -10.33 40.50 9.39
N GLY A 246 -9.38 41.29 8.88
CA GLY A 246 -9.17 41.49 7.45
C GLY A 246 -10.35 42.20 6.75
N ASN A 247 -10.28 42.36 5.43
CA ASN A 247 -11.26 43.12 4.64
C ASN A 247 -11.83 42.35 3.42
N MET A 248 -11.73 41.01 3.43
CA MET A 248 -12.05 40.21 2.23
C MET A 248 -13.54 40.25 1.86
N GLU A 249 -14.42 40.32 2.85
CA GLU A 249 -15.87 40.41 2.71
C GLU A 249 -16.30 41.77 2.14
N GLU A 250 -15.70 42.86 2.64
CA GLU A 250 -15.94 44.21 2.12
C GLU A 250 -15.42 44.36 0.68
N VAL A 251 -14.24 43.80 0.39
CA VAL A 251 -13.68 43.78 -0.97
C VAL A 251 -14.57 42.95 -1.91
N LEU A 252 -15.15 41.85 -1.44
CA LEU A 252 -16.13 41.09 -2.22
C LEU A 252 -17.40 41.93 -2.47
N ALA A 253 -17.92 42.61 -1.45
CA ALA A 253 -19.10 43.46 -1.59
C ALA A 253 -18.90 44.58 -2.62
N GLU A 254 -17.73 45.21 -2.63
CA GLU A 254 -17.36 46.21 -3.63
C GLU A 254 -17.28 45.60 -5.04
N ASP A 255 -16.70 44.40 -5.17
CA ASP A 255 -16.59 43.70 -6.44
C ASP A 255 -17.96 43.29 -6.99
N ILE A 256 -18.90 42.87 -6.12
CA ILE A 256 -20.28 42.55 -6.50
C ILE A 256 -21.00 43.77 -7.07
N LYS A 257 -20.83 44.94 -6.45
CA LYS A 257 -21.42 46.20 -6.94
C LYS A 257 -20.87 46.58 -8.32
N LYS A 258 -19.57 46.41 -8.54
CA LYS A 258 -18.90 46.76 -9.80
C LYS A 258 -19.15 45.75 -10.92
N ASN A 259 -19.19 44.46 -10.57
CA ASN A 259 -19.18 43.34 -11.52
C ASN A 259 -20.39 42.43 -11.36
N ARG A 260 -21.60 43.00 -11.20
CA ARG A 260 -22.85 42.28 -10.89
C ARG A 260 -23.15 41.09 -11.82
N HIS A 261 -22.73 41.16 -13.09
CA HIS A 261 -22.89 40.09 -14.07
C HIS A 261 -22.15 38.78 -13.70
N LEU A 262 -21.09 38.85 -12.90
CA LEU A 262 -20.36 37.68 -12.39
C LEU A 262 -21.08 37.00 -11.21
N TYR A 263 -22.07 37.67 -10.63
CA TYR A 263 -22.79 37.26 -9.42
C TYR A 263 -24.28 37.08 -9.71
N SER A 264 -24.59 36.24 -10.69
CA SER A 264 -25.94 36.02 -11.21
C SER A 264 -26.82 35.11 -10.34
N LYS A 265 -26.22 34.46 -9.34
CA LYS A 265 -26.89 33.46 -8.50
C LYS A 265 -27.06 33.98 -7.07
N PRO A 266 -28.07 33.50 -6.32
CA PRO A 266 -28.28 33.92 -4.95
C PRO A 266 -27.05 33.68 -4.06
N LEU A 267 -26.76 34.65 -3.20
CA LEU A 267 -25.69 34.63 -2.21
C LEU A 267 -26.29 34.92 -0.83
N VAL A 268 -25.90 34.15 0.18
CA VAL A 268 -26.26 34.37 1.59
C VAL A 268 -24.98 34.36 2.40
N ALA A 269 -24.84 35.26 3.36
CA ALA A 269 -23.65 35.36 4.19
C ALA A 269 -23.96 35.12 5.67
N ILE A 270 -23.03 34.51 6.37
CA ILE A 270 -22.97 34.49 7.84
C ILE A 270 -21.57 34.93 8.25
N ILE A 271 -21.49 35.81 9.24
CA ILE A 271 -20.21 36.33 9.75
C ILE A 271 -20.06 35.92 11.20
N SER A 272 -18.97 35.24 11.51
CA SER A 272 -18.65 34.87 12.89
C SER A 272 -17.82 35.93 13.60
N GLY A 273 -17.96 36.00 14.93
CA GLY A 273 -17.20 36.93 15.78
C GLY A 273 -17.94 38.20 16.20
N ARG A 274 -19.29 38.24 16.12
CA ARG A 274 -20.10 39.42 16.52
C ARG A 274 -19.79 39.95 17.91
N HIS A 275 -19.62 39.06 18.89
CA HIS A 275 -19.35 39.41 20.29
C HIS A 275 -17.86 39.30 20.64
N ALA A 276 -16.96 39.30 19.65
CA ALA A 276 -15.54 39.21 19.92
C ALA A 276 -15.01 40.51 20.56
N PRO A 277 -14.17 40.41 21.61
CA PRO A 277 -13.56 41.59 22.21
C PRO A 277 -12.52 42.23 21.28
N GLU A 278 -12.48 43.55 21.23
CA GLU A 278 -11.49 44.30 20.45
C GLU A 278 -10.05 44.01 20.90
N GLY A 279 -9.09 44.05 19.96
CA GLY A 279 -7.67 43.87 20.23
C GLY A 279 -7.25 42.43 20.57
N LYS A 280 -8.16 41.45 20.54
CA LYS A 280 -7.84 40.02 20.72
C LYS A 280 -7.88 39.26 19.41
N THR A 281 -6.95 38.33 19.26
CA THR A 281 -6.95 37.32 18.19
C THR A 281 -7.90 36.18 18.55
N MET A 282 -8.81 35.84 17.64
CA MET A 282 -9.80 34.76 17.84
C MET A 282 -9.47 33.57 16.95
N GLY A 283 -9.05 32.45 17.54
CA GLY A 283 -8.78 31.21 16.78
C GLY A 283 -7.52 31.28 15.90
N HIS A 284 -7.61 31.89 14.72
CA HIS A 284 -6.53 31.94 13.71
C HIS A 284 -5.94 33.36 13.56
N ALA A 285 -4.71 33.45 13.03
CA ALA A 285 -3.95 34.70 12.94
C ALA A 285 -4.64 35.82 12.12
N GLY A 286 -5.54 35.49 11.20
CA GLY A 286 -6.27 36.45 10.36
C GLY A 286 -7.51 37.08 11.01
N ALA A 287 -7.92 36.62 12.20
CA ALA A 287 -9.11 37.08 12.90
C ALA A 287 -8.76 38.05 14.04
N ILE A 288 -8.19 39.20 13.66
CA ILE A 288 -7.81 40.29 14.58
C ILE A 288 -8.49 41.57 14.12
N VAL A 289 -9.15 42.25 15.07
CA VAL A 289 -9.66 43.61 14.90
C VAL A 289 -8.90 44.50 15.88
N SER A 290 -8.11 45.43 15.36
CA SER A 290 -7.36 46.37 16.20
C SER A 290 -8.32 47.40 16.81
N PRO A 291 -8.06 47.90 18.03
CA PRO A 291 -8.88 48.96 18.62
C PRO A 291 -8.97 50.18 17.69
N GLY A 292 -10.19 50.67 17.43
CA GLY A 292 -10.44 51.82 16.56
C GLY A 292 -10.37 51.54 15.04
N GLN A 293 -10.24 50.28 14.62
CA GLN A 293 -10.20 49.92 13.19
C GLN A 293 -11.59 50.05 12.54
N ALA A 294 -11.70 50.85 11.46
CA ALA A 294 -12.97 51.14 10.79
C ALA A 294 -13.48 50.02 9.85
N TYR A 295 -12.67 49.00 9.60
CA TYR A 295 -12.97 47.88 8.71
C TYR A 295 -12.61 46.55 9.38
N GLY A 296 -13.15 45.45 8.89
CA GLY A 296 -12.90 44.12 9.43
C GLY A 296 -13.71 43.79 10.69
N THR A 297 -14.51 44.73 11.19
CA THR A 297 -15.49 44.49 12.26
C THR A 297 -16.70 43.72 11.72
N PHE A 298 -17.46 43.06 12.60
CA PHE A 298 -18.72 42.43 12.20
C PHE A 298 -19.67 43.43 11.53
N GLU A 299 -19.85 44.62 12.13
CA GLU A 299 -20.77 45.64 11.63
C GLU A 299 -20.34 46.23 10.28
N SER A 300 -19.04 46.51 10.07
CA SER A 300 -18.54 47.02 8.78
C SER A 300 -18.72 46.01 7.66
N LYS A 301 -18.42 44.73 7.91
CA LYS A 301 -18.62 43.63 6.96
C LYS A 301 -20.10 43.42 6.63
N ARG A 302 -20.94 43.41 7.67
CA ARG A 302 -22.39 43.27 7.50
C ARG A 302 -22.95 44.41 6.63
N ALA A 303 -22.65 45.66 6.98
CA ALA A 303 -23.12 46.82 6.23
C ALA A 303 -22.62 46.80 4.77
N ALA A 304 -21.38 46.37 4.53
CA ALA A 304 -20.84 46.24 3.18
C ALA A 304 -21.60 45.20 2.34
N LEU A 305 -21.80 43.99 2.88
CA LEU A 305 -22.50 42.89 2.21
C LEU A 305 -23.99 43.19 2.00
N GLU A 306 -24.70 43.67 3.03
CA GLU A 306 -26.11 44.07 2.92
C GLU A 306 -26.26 45.21 1.90
N GLY A 307 -25.34 46.19 1.91
CA GLY A 307 -25.30 47.25 0.91
C GLY A 307 -25.01 46.77 -0.52
N ALA A 308 -24.49 45.55 -0.69
CA ALA A 308 -24.34 44.87 -1.99
C ALA A 308 -25.54 43.96 -2.35
N GLY A 309 -26.58 43.93 -1.51
CA GLY A 309 -27.80 43.14 -1.72
C GLY A 309 -27.70 41.69 -1.25
N ILE A 310 -26.81 41.39 -0.30
CA ILE A 310 -26.58 40.04 0.24
C ILE A 310 -27.22 39.95 1.62
N ASP A 311 -28.05 38.93 1.84
CA ASP A 311 -28.63 38.69 3.17
C ASP A 311 -27.55 38.18 4.12
N VAL A 312 -27.34 38.90 5.23
CA VAL A 312 -26.42 38.50 6.30
C VAL A 312 -27.21 37.96 7.48
N VAL A 313 -27.15 36.65 7.69
CA VAL A 313 -27.91 35.95 8.75
C VAL A 313 -27.11 35.88 10.06
N ASN A 314 -27.82 35.71 11.17
CA ASN A 314 -27.26 35.75 12.53
C ASN A 314 -27.15 34.37 13.19
N SER A 315 -27.75 33.33 12.60
CA SER A 315 -27.75 31.98 13.14
C SER A 315 -27.85 30.92 12.04
N GLN A 316 -27.53 29.67 12.39
CA GLN A 316 -27.73 28.52 11.48
C GLN A 316 -29.21 28.27 11.16
N TYR A 317 -30.10 28.57 12.11
CA TYR A 317 -31.54 28.41 11.91
C TYR A 317 -32.05 29.39 10.84
N GLU A 318 -31.66 30.67 10.97
CA GLU A 318 -31.96 31.70 10.00
C GLU A 318 -31.31 31.41 8.64
N LEU A 319 -30.09 30.85 8.61
CA LEU A 319 -29.44 30.38 7.38
C LEU A 319 -30.31 29.36 6.64
N ILE A 320 -30.82 28.34 7.35
CA ILE A 320 -31.69 27.32 6.76
C ILE A 320 -32.94 27.95 6.15
N ASP A 321 -33.60 28.85 6.88
CA ASP A 321 -34.86 29.47 6.44
C ASP A 321 -34.66 30.37 5.21
N VAL A 322 -33.61 31.21 5.21
CA VAL A 322 -33.28 32.08 4.08
C VAL A 322 -32.87 31.26 2.85
N VAL A 323 -32.06 30.21 3.03
CA VAL A 323 -31.66 29.32 1.92
C VAL A 323 -32.88 28.59 1.36
N LYS A 324 -33.75 28.01 2.20
CA LYS A 324 -35.00 27.38 1.75
C LYS A 324 -35.88 28.34 0.97
N SER A 325 -36.03 29.58 1.45
CA SER A 325 -36.80 30.62 0.79
C SER A 325 -36.25 30.93 -0.61
N LYS A 326 -34.93 31.18 -0.73
CA LYS A 326 -34.27 31.46 -2.01
C LYS A 326 -34.31 30.28 -2.98
N LEU A 327 -34.29 29.05 -2.46
CA LEU A 327 -34.41 27.82 -3.25
C LEU A 327 -35.87 27.37 -3.46
N LYS A 328 -36.87 28.18 -3.07
CA LYS A 328 -38.30 27.89 -3.21
C LYS A 328 -38.71 26.52 -2.62
N GLY A 329 -38.09 26.13 -1.50
CA GLY A 329 -38.37 24.88 -0.80
C GLY A 329 -37.90 23.61 -1.51
N LYS A 330 -37.03 23.70 -2.52
CA LYS A 330 -36.44 22.54 -3.21
C LYS A 330 -35.76 21.61 -2.19
N LYS A 331 -36.09 20.31 -2.25
CA LYS A 331 -35.43 19.24 -1.51
C LYS A 331 -34.54 18.44 -2.46
N TYR A 332 -33.34 18.09 -2.02
CA TYR A 332 -32.33 17.42 -2.85
C TYR A 332 -32.22 15.92 -2.58
N PHE A 333 -32.69 15.45 -1.43
CA PHE A 333 -32.65 14.06 -1.01
C PHE A 333 -33.69 13.81 0.11
N GLN A 334 -33.90 12.53 0.44
CA GLN A 334 -34.76 12.10 1.56
C GLN A 334 -33.96 12.15 2.86
N ILE A 335 -34.43 12.95 3.82
CA ILE A 335 -33.71 13.23 5.07
C ILE A 335 -33.62 11.97 5.95
N GLU A 336 -34.65 11.13 5.93
CA GLU A 336 -34.73 9.89 6.70
C GLU A 336 -33.59 8.94 6.31
N ARG A 337 -33.36 8.78 5.00
CA ARG A 337 -32.26 7.95 4.47
C ARG A 337 -30.88 8.49 4.81
N TYR A 338 -30.73 9.82 4.83
CA TYR A 338 -29.50 10.45 5.33
C TYR A 338 -29.23 10.05 6.78
N TYR A 339 -30.22 10.16 7.67
CA TYR A 339 -30.02 9.82 9.08
C TYR A 339 -29.87 8.31 9.33
N GLU A 340 -30.53 7.45 8.57
CA GLU A 340 -30.30 6.00 8.61
C GLU A 340 -28.84 5.66 8.29
N LYS A 341 -28.31 6.22 7.19
CA LYS A 341 -26.91 6.05 6.80
C LYS A 341 -25.93 6.61 7.83
N MET A 342 -26.21 7.80 8.37
CA MET A 342 -25.33 8.40 9.39
C MET A 342 -25.35 7.59 10.69
N ARG A 343 -26.48 6.99 11.06
CA ARG A 343 -26.57 6.12 12.24
C ARG A 343 -25.67 4.89 12.10
N GLU A 344 -25.65 4.24 10.93
CA GLU A 344 -24.71 3.14 10.67
C GLU A 344 -23.25 3.56 10.87
N ILE A 345 -22.90 4.79 10.45
CA ILE A 345 -21.54 5.33 10.59
C ILE A 345 -21.24 5.67 12.07
N TRP A 346 -22.19 6.29 12.78
CA TRP A 346 -22.02 6.70 14.18
C TRP A 346 -21.96 5.52 15.15
N GLU A 347 -22.71 4.46 14.86
CA GLU A 347 -22.78 3.25 15.69
C GLU A 347 -21.72 2.20 15.29
N ALA A 348 -21.02 2.40 14.16
CA ALA A 348 -19.96 1.50 13.73
C ALA A 348 -18.82 1.43 14.76
N LYS A 349 -18.43 0.20 15.14
CA LYS A 349 -17.21 -0.01 15.92
C LYS A 349 -16.00 0.46 15.11
N PRO A 350 -14.98 1.07 15.75
CA PRO A 350 -13.74 1.41 15.07
C PRO A 350 -13.18 0.17 14.36
N ARG A 351 -12.91 0.28 13.05
CA ARG A 351 -12.29 -0.82 12.30
C ARG A 351 -10.98 -1.22 12.98
N LYS A 352 -10.86 -2.50 13.37
CA LYS A 352 -9.56 -3.06 13.79
C LYS A 352 -8.63 -2.93 12.59
N ARG A 353 -7.50 -2.23 12.74
CA ARG A 353 -6.48 -2.20 11.69
C ARG A 353 -5.97 -3.63 11.49
N GLY A 354 -6.23 -4.19 10.31
CA GLY A 354 -5.73 -5.49 9.89
C GLY A 354 -4.24 -5.43 9.54
N TRP A 355 -3.62 -6.59 9.51
CA TRP A 355 -2.27 -6.78 8.97
C TRP A 355 -2.42 -7.08 7.46
N GLY A 356 -1.80 -6.27 6.60
CA GLY A 356 -1.84 -6.40 5.13
C GLY A 356 -0.48 -6.73 4.53
N THR A 357 -0.48 -7.36 3.35
CA THR A 357 0.70 -7.60 2.51
C THR A 357 0.29 -7.58 1.04
N LEU A 358 1.20 -7.13 0.18
CA LEU A 358 1.09 -7.13 -1.28
C LEU A 358 1.71 -8.37 -1.91
N ILE A 359 2.44 -9.16 -1.13
CA ILE A 359 3.31 -10.23 -1.63
C ILE A 359 2.48 -11.48 -1.94
N THR A 360 1.83 -12.06 -0.93
CA THR A 360 1.12 -13.33 -1.08
C THR A 360 -0.20 -13.35 -0.34
N LYS A 361 -1.26 -13.77 -1.04
CA LYS A 361 -2.55 -14.14 -0.46
C LYS A 361 -2.65 -15.66 -0.37
N VAL A 362 -2.87 -16.17 0.84
CA VAL A 362 -3.11 -17.58 1.11
C VAL A 362 -4.59 -17.78 1.42
N ALA A 363 -5.27 -18.62 0.65
CA ALA A 363 -6.66 -19.02 0.84
C ALA A 363 -6.80 -20.55 0.69
N PRO A 364 -7.89 -21.17 1.16
CA PRO A 364 -8.13 -22.59 0.94
C PRO A 364 -7.97 -22.97 -0.54
N ASN A 365 -7.13 -23.98 -0.78
CA ASN A 365 -6.71 -24.47 -2.10
C ASN A 365 -6.27 -23.40 -3.13
N THR A 366 -5.82 -22.21 -2.68
CA THR A 366 -5.42 -21.11 -3.57
C THR A 366 -4.27 -20.32 -2.96
N LEU A 367 -3.17 -20.16 -3.73
CA LEU A 367 -2.09 -19.22 -3.40
C LEU A 367 -1.93 -18.22 -4.55
N ILE A 368 -1.99 -16.94 -4.23
CA ILE A 368 -1.78 -15.85 -5.19
C ILE A 368 -0.52 -15.08 -4.77
N VAL A 369 0.46 -14.99 -5.67
CA VAL A 369 1.70 -14.25 -5.51
C VAL A 369 1.66 -13.04 -6.45
N SER A 370 1.62 -11.84 -5.87
CA SER A 370 1.57 -10.56 -6.61
C SER A 370 0.56 -10.55 -7.78
N GLY A 371 -0.61 -11.15 -7.59
CA GLY A 371 -1.70 -11.22 -8.58
C GLY A 371 -1.73 -12.49 -9.45
N TYR A 372 -0.71 -13.34 -9.40
CA TYR A 372 -0.63 -14.58 -10.19
C TYR A 372 -0.86 -15.82 -9.32
N LEU A 373 -1.49 -16.86 -9.87
CA LEU A 373 -1.60 -18.15 -9.20
C LEU A 373 -0.22 -18.78 -9.07
N LEU A 374 0.14 -19.31 -7.90
CA LEU A 374 1.47 -19.88 -7.68
C LEU A 374 1.76 -21.07 -8.59
N GLN A 375 0.75 -21.89 -8.91
CA GLN A 375 0.90 -22.99 -9.87
C GLN A 375 1.24 -22.50 -11.28
N ASP A 376 0.76 -21.34 -11.71
CA ASP A 376 1.14 -20.76 -13.00
C ASP A 376 2.60 -20.32 -12.99
N LEU A 377 3.08 -19.77 -11.87
CA LEU A 377 4.49 -19.41 -11.72
C LEU A 377 5.39 -20.65 -11.73
N ILE A 378 4.99 -21.73 -11.04
CA ILE A 378 5.70 -23.01 -11.04
C ILE A 378 5.86 -23.54 -12.47
N GLU A 379 4.81 -23.45 -13.30
CA GLU A 379 4.81 -23.95 -14.68
C GLU A 379 5.53 -23.03 -15.68
N LYS A 380 5.43 -21.69 -15.52
CA LYS A 380 5.72 -20.74 -16.60
C LYS A 380 6.83 -19.74 -16.30
N ALA A 381 7.19 -19.51 -15.03
CA ALA A 381 8.14 -18.48 -14.64
C ALA A 381 9.45 -19.08 -14.12
N SER A 382 10.57 -18.42 -14.43
CA SER A 382 11.87 -18.69 -13.81
C SER A 382 11.93 -18.16 -12.38
N PHE A 383 12.95 -18.60 -11.63
CA PHE A 383 13.15 -18.13 -10.27
C PHE A 383 13.48 -16.64 -10.21
N LEU A 384 14.25 -16.11 -11.18
CA LEU A 384 14.59 -14.68 -11.24
C LEU A 384 13.39 -13.81 -11.63
N GLU A 385 12.52 -14.27 -12.52
CA GLU A 385 11.26 -13.58 -12.83
C GLU A 385 10.36 -13.52 -11.59
N THR A 386 10.25 -14.63 -10.87
CA THR A 386 9.46 -14.71 -9.63
C THR A 386 10.02 -13.81 -8.53
N ALA A 387 11.34 -13.76 -8.37
CA ALA A 387 12.00 -12.86 -7.42
C ALA A 387 11.78 -11.38 -7.77
N HIS A 388 11.79 -11.03 -9.05
CA HIS A 388 11.46 -9.69 -9.51
C HIS A 388 9.99 -9.34 -9.22
N LEU A 389 9.07 -10.24 -9.57
CA LEU A 389 7.63 -10.10 -9.35
C LEU A 389 7.32 -9.85 -7.87
N LEU A 390 7.92 -10.62 -6.96
CA LEU A 390 7.71 -10.48 -5.51
C LEU A 390 8.05 -9.08 -4.97
N ILE A 391 9.00 -8.38 -5.59
CA ILE A 391 9.47 -7.06 -5.14
C ILE A 391 8.82 -5.91 -5.90
N LYS A 392 8.59 -6.08 -7.21
CA LYS A 392 8.08 -5.03 -8.09
C LYS A 392 6.57 -5.08 -8.28
N GLY A 393 5.94 -6.22 -8.04
CA GLY A 393 4.52 -6.46 -8.27
C GLY A 393 4.16 -6.71 -9.75
N GLU A 394 5.14 -6.75 -10.64
CA GLU A 394 4.98 -7.03 -12.07
C GLU A 394 6.13 -7.93 -12.57
N LEU A 395 5.91 -8.67 -13.66
CA LEU A 395 6.96 -9.49 -14.29
C LEU A 395 7.97 -8.61 -15.06
N PRO A 396 9.26 -8.97 -15.07
CA PRO A 396 10.26 -8.20 -15.79
C PRO A 396 10.08 -8.35 -17.30
N ASN A 397 10.42 -7.31 -18.05
CA ASN A 397 10.66 -7.46 -19.48
C ASN A 397 11.98 -8.20 -19.75
N LYS A 398 12.20 -8.62 -21.00
CA LYS A 398 13.39 -9.40 -21.39
C LYS A 398 14.71 -8.72 -21.07
N GLU A 399 14.81 -7.40 -21.26
CA GLU A 399 16.04 -6.65 -20.99
C GLU A 399 16.37 -6.62 -19.49
N VAL A 400 15.34 -6.42 -18.66
CA VAL A 400 15.47 -6.45 -17.20
C VAL A 400 15.85 -7.84 -16.71
N LEU A 401 15.25 -8.89 -17.28
CA LEU A 401 15.56 -10.27 -16.93
C LEU A 401 17.01 -10.64 -17.25
N GLU A 402 17.53 -10.26 -18.42
CA GLU A 402 18.94 -10.51 -18.78
C GLU A 402 19.91 -9.81 -17.82
N LYS A 403 19.60 -8.59 -17.38
CA LYS A 403 20.39 -7.89 -16.34
C LYS A 403 20.39 -8.67 -15.02
N HIS A 404 19.25 -9.22 -14.62
CA HIS A 404 19.16 -10.03 -13.40
C HIS A 404 19.95 -11.33 -13.53
N ARG A 405 19.86 -12.01 -14.67
CA ARG A 405 20.61 -13.25 -14.96
C ARG A 405 22.11 -13.02 -14.81
N LYS A 406 22.64 -12.01 -15.49
CA LYS A 406 24.06 -11.66 -15.43
C LYS A 406 24.51 -11.35 -14.01
N ARG A 407 23.71 -10.58 -13.26
CA ARG A 407 24.01 -10.21 -11.88
C ARG A 407 24.00 -11.41 -10.93
N ALA A 408 23.01 -12.29 -11.06
CA ALA A 408 22.93 -13.50 -10.24
C ALA A 408 24.11 -14.44 -10.54
N PHE A 409 24.50 -14.57 -11.81
CA PHE A 409 25.69 -15.32 -12.22
C PHE A 409 26.97 -14.73 -11.63
N GLU A 410 27.23 -13.43 -11.82
CA GLU A 410 28.40 -12.76 -11.26
C GLU A 410 28.50 -12.94 -9.74
N ALA A 411 27.37 -12.85 -9.04
CA ALA A 411 27.30 -13.09 -7.61
C ALA A 411 27.59 -14.55 -7.23
N SER A 412 27.16 -15.54 -8.02
CA SER A 412 27.45 -16.96 -7.75
C SER A 412 28.92 -17.32 -7.94
N GLN A 413 29.71 -16.50 -8.64
CA GLN A 413 31.14 -16.73 -8.86
C GLN A 413 32.06 -16.19 -7.74
N ILE A 414 31.54 -15.36 -6.83
CA ILE A 414 32.32 -14.85 -5.70
C ILE A 414 32.50 -15.97 -4.65
N GLU A 415 33.66 -16.12 -4.02
CA GLU A 415 33.89 -17.14 -2.99
C GLU A 415 32.95 -16.99 -1.77
N ALA A 416 32.58 -18.11 -1.12
CA ALA A 416 31.78 -18.08 0.10
C ALA A 416 32.61 -17.58 1.32
N PRO A 417 31.99 -16.90 2.31
CA PRO A 417 32.67 -16.54 3.54
C PRO A 417 33.28 -17.73 4.27
N GLY A 418 34.47 -17.57 4.85
CA GLY A 418 35.12 -18.62 5.65
C GLY A 418 34.41 -18.83 6.98
N ILE A 419 33.55 -19.85 7.06
CA ILE A 419 32.87 -20.27 8.29
C ILE A 419 33.17 -21.75 8.58
N SER A 420 33.09 -22.15 9.84
CA SER A 420 33.20 -23.55 10.26
C SER A 420 31.82 -24.07 10.68
N TRP A 421 31.50 -25.31 10.30
CA TRP A 421 30.28 -26.01 10.69
C TRP A 421 30.57 -27.47 10.98
N LEU A 422 29.65 -28.14 11.67
CA LEU A 422 29.67 -29.59 11.86
C LEU A 422 28.81 -30.25 10.77
N ASP A 423 29.15 -31.44 10.32
CA ASP A 423 28.32 -32.16 9.33
C ASP A 423 26.89 -32.42 9.82
N SER A 424 26.73 -32.54 11.15
CA SER A 424 25.45 -32.66 11.85
C SER A 424 24.67 -31.35 11.98
N ASP A 425 25.27 -30.20 11.65
CA ASP A 425 24.56 -28.92 11.71
C ASP A 425 23.45 -28.86 10.65
N ASP A 426 22.30 -28.31 11.06
CA ASP A 426 21.21 -28.03 10.13
C ASP A 426 21.72 -27.15 8.98
N ILE A 427 21.32 -27.51 7.77
CA ILE A 427 21.69 -26.77 6.57
C ILE A 427 21.21 -25.31 6.63
N SER A 428 20.05 -25.04 7.25
CA SER A 428 19.53 -23.67 7.40
C SER A 428 20.42 -22.81 8.29
N LYS A 429 20.94 -23.38 9.41
CA LYS A 429 21.89 -22.71 10.31
C LYS A 429 23.15 -22.29 9.55
N THR A 430 23.69 -23.19 8.75
CA THR A 430 24.92 -22.93 7.99
C THR A 430 24.71 -21.87 6.90
N LEU A 431 23.60 -21.97 6.16
CA LEU A 431 23.25 -21.00 5.12
C LEU A 431 22.92 -19.61 5.69
N ALA A 432 22.26 -19.54 6.84
CA ALA A 432 22.04 -18.28 7.57
C ALA A 432 23.37 -17.65 8.00
N ALA A 433 24.33 -18.45 8.48
CA ALA A 433 25.66 -17.96 8.87
C ALA A 433 26.45 -17.41 7.69
N PHE A 434 26.43 -18.08 6.53
CA PHE A 434 27.04 -17.55 5.30
C PHE A 434 26.43 -16.20 4.93
N LEU A 435 25.09 -16.10 4.87
CA LEU A 435 24.42 -14.86 4.51
C LEU A 435 24.74 -13.71 5.48
N LEU A 436 24.72 -13.99 6.78
CA LEU A 436 24.97 -13.00 7.83
C LEU A 436 26.40 -12.45 7.78
N LEU A 437 27.38 -13.27 7.40
CA LEU A 437 28.80 -12.92 7.40
C LEU A 437 29.33 -12.46 6.04
N ASP A 438 28.50 -12.51 4.98
CA ASP A 438 28.91 -12.06 3.65
C ASP A 438 28.92 -10.53 3.52
N ARG A 439 30.13 -9.97 3.54
CA ARG A 439 30.37 -8.53 3.37
C ARG A 439 29.91 -8.01 2.01
N HIS A 440 29.95 -8.83 0.96
CA HIS A 440 29.48 -8.42 -0.37
C HIS A 440 27.98 -8.21 -0.36
N VAL A 441 27.23 -9.11 0.29
CA VAL A 441 25.80 -8.91 0.49
C VAL A 441 25.59 -7.65 1.30
N ALA A 442 26.24 -7.46 2.45
CA ALA A 442 26.05 -6.28 3.31
C ALA A 442 26.30 -4.95 2.57
N GLN A 443 27.39 -4.86 1.79
CA GLN A 443 27.80 -3.64 1.09
C GLN A 443 27.01 -3.35 -0.20
N PHE A 444 26.31 -4.35 -0.75
CA PHE A 444 25.58 -4.17 -2.01
C PHE A 444 24.48 -3.10 -1.88
N PRO A 445 24.41 -2.08 -2.76
CA PRO A 445 23.44 -0.99 -2.66
C PRO A 445 21.98 -1.48 -2.70
N GLN A 446 21.13 -0.88 -1.86
CA GLN A 446 19.69 -1.17 -1.81
C GLN A 446 18.80 0.07 -1.94
N ALA A 447 19.39 1.26 -2.08
CA ALA A 447 18.67 2.53 -2.23
C ALA A 447 18.25 2.77 -3.69
N GLY A 448 17.26 3.65 -3.88
CA GLY A 448 16.72 4.01 -5.18
C GLY A 448 15.67 3.02 -5.71
N LYS A 449 15.03 3.39 -6.82
CA LYS A 449 13.88 2.67 -7.41
C LYS A 449 14.16 1.17 -7.62
N ASP A 450 15.35 0.81 -8.10
CA ASP A 450 15.72 -0.58 -8.40
C ASP A 450 16.63 -1.24 -7.36
N GLY A 451 17.09 -0.50 -6.35
CA GLY A 451 17.98 -1.03 -5.30
C GLY A 451 17.47 -2.32 -4.65
N PRO A 452 16.20 -2.39 -4.21
CA PRO A 452 15.64 -3.58 -3.57
C PRO A 452 15.73 -4.86 -4.41
N VAL A 453 15.30 -4.80 -5.68
CA VAL A 453 15.29 -5.99 -6.55
C VAL A 453 16.71 -6.42 -6.91
N GLN A 454 17.61 -5.45 -7.11
CA GLN A 454 19.00 -5.71 -7.41
C GLN A 454 19.71 -6.40 -6.23
N LYS A 455 19.41 -5.99 -4.99
CA LYS A 455 19.93 -6.61 -3.76
C LYS A 455 19.44 -8.06 -3.60
N ALA A 456 18.16 -8.32 -3.86
CA ALA A 456 17.59 -9.66 -3.77
C ALA A 456 18.16 -10.61 -4.84
N VAL A 457 18.27 -10.16 -6.08
CA VAL A 457 18.88 -10.93 -7.19
C VAL A 457 20.35 -11.24 -6.89
N PHE A 458 21.10 -10.26 -6.37
CA PHE A 458 22.47 -10.49 -5.93
C PHE A 458 22.55 -11.57 -4.84
N ALA A 459 21.69 -11.47 -3.82
CA ALA A 459 21.62 -12.47 -2.74
C ALA A 459 21.25 -13.87 -3.25
N ILE A 460 20.37 -13.99 -4.25
CA ILE A 460 20.02 -15.27 -4.91
C ILE A 460 21.25 -15.91 -5.54
N GLY A 461 22.08 -15.14 -6.25
CA GLY A 461 23.34 -15.63 -6.80
C GLY A 461 24.33 -16.06 -5.73
N ARG A 462 24.50 -15.25 -4.67
CA ARG A 462 25.32 -15.63 -3.51
C ARG A 462 24.87 -16.95 -2.87
N PHE A 463 23.56 -17.16 -2.78
CA PHE A 463 23.01 -18.36 -2.17
C PHE A 463 23.29 -19.64 -2.97
N ALA A 464 23.39 -19.56 -4.30
CA ALA A 464 23.87 -20.67 -5.13
C ALA A 464 25.28 -21.09 -4.70
N ARG A 465 26.17 -20.12 -4.47
CA ARG A 465 27.52 -20.39 -3.97
C ARG A 465 27.50 -20.99 -2.56
N TYR A 466 26.65 -20.50 -1.65
CA TYR A 466 26.56 -21.05 -0.29
C TYR A 466 26.09 -22.51 -0.30
N LEU A 467 25.13 -22.83 -1.16
CA LEU A 467 24.68 -24.20 -1.38
C LEU A 467 25.80 -25.07 -1.93
N ALA A 468 26.51 -24.58 -2.96
CA ALA A 468 27.62 -25.32 -3.54
C ALA A 468 28.72 -25.61 -2.50
N ARG A 469 29.05 -24.62 -1.67
CA ARG A 469 29.99 -24.78 -0.56
C ARG A 469 29.51 -25.81 0.47
N ARG A 470 28.23 -25.76 0.84
CA ARG A 470 27.66 -26.65 1.87
C ARG A 470 27.47 -28.09 1.38
N LEU A 471 27.28 -28.28 0.08
CA LEU A 471 27.10 -29.58 -0.58
C LEU A 471 28.41 -30.12 -1.19
N CYS A 472 29.52 -29.38 -1.07
CA CYS A 472 30.82 -29.72 -1.64
C CYS A 472 30.81 -29.88 -3.17
N THR A 473 30.09 -29.01 -3.87
CA THR A 473 29.88 -29.03 -5.34
C THR A 473 30.44 -27.79 -6.04
N GLU A 474 31.30 -27.00 -5.38
CA GLU A 474 31.84 -25.74 -5.89
C GLU A 474 32.58 -25.88 -7.22
N SER A 475 33.32 -26.98 -7.42
CA SER A 475 34.05 -27.24 -8.66
C SER A 475 33.15 -27.25 -9.89
N ALA A 476 31.93 -27.78 -9.78
CA ALA A 476 30.96 -27.82 -10.87
C ALA A 476 30.39 -26.43 -11.17
N LEU A 477 30.34 -25.56 -10.16
CA LEU A 477 29.88 -24.17 -10.28
C LEU A 477 30.96 -23.24 -10.85
N ASP A 478 32.23 -23.50 -10.53
CA ASP A 478 33.39 -22.75 -11.06
C ASP A 478 33.59 -22.99 -12.56
N GLY A 479 33.15 -24.14 -13.07
CA GLY A 479 33.15 -24.47 -14.50
C GLY A 479 31.95 -23.93 -15.29
N ALA A 480 31.09 -23.10 -14.69
CA ALA A 480 29.87 -22.62 -15.34
C ALA A 480 30.12 -21.41 -16.27
N ASP A 481 29.43 -21.37 -17.41
CA ASP A 481 29.48 -20.24 -18.35
C ASP A 481 28.42 -19.17 -18.04
N ALA A 482 28.73 -17.91 -18.32
CA ALA A 482 27.83 -16.77 -18.11
C ALA A 482 26.59 -16.80 -19.03
N ASP A 483 26.70 -17.48 -20.18
CA ASP A 483 25.63 -17.63 -21.15
C ASP A 483 24.65 -18.76 -20.79
N GLU A 484 24.97 -19.60 -19.79
CA GLU A 484 24.05 -20.62 -19.30
C GLU A 484 22.78 -19.99 -18.67
N PRO A 485 21.62 -20.67 -18.77
CA PRO A 485 20.44 -20.30 -17.99
C PRO A 485 20.75 -20.37 -16.49
N PHE A 486 20.19 -19.46 -15.69
CA PHE A 486 20.43 -19.46 -14.24
C PHE A 486 19.95 -20.77 -13.56
N SER A 487 18.96 -21.46 -14.13
CA SER A 487 18.55 -22.80 -13.70
C SER A 487 19.67 -23.85 -13.80
N SER A 488 20.58 -23.72 -14.77
CA SER A 488 21.76 -24.57 -14.90
C SER A 488 22.79 -24.29 -13.80
N ILE A 489 22.98 -23.01 -13.45
CA ILE A 489 23.82 -22.58 -12.33
C ILE A 489 23.30 -23.17 -11.01
N MET A 490 21.99 -23.10 -10.78
CA MET A 490 21.35 -23.73 -9.62
C MET A 490 21.51 -25.26 -9.64
N SER A 491 21.37 -25.88 -10.81
CA SER A 491 21.55 -27.32 -10.96
C SER A 491 22.97 -27.79 -10.63
N ARG A 492 24.00 -27.07 -11.09
CA ARG A 492 25.40 -27.32 -10.76
C ARG A 492 25.64 -27.22 -9.24
N ALA A 493 25.15 -26.13 -8.63
CA ALA A 493 25.28 -25.91 -7.19
C ALA A 493 24.65 -27.02 -6.34
N VAL A 494 23.53 -27.60 -6.79
CA VAL A 494 22.82 -28.65 -6.04
C VAL A 494 23.34 -30.06 -6.34
N SER A 495 23.64 -30.37 -7.60
CA SER A 495 23.95 -31.73 -8.04
C SER A 495 25.44 -32.05 -8.15
N GLY A 496 26.30 -31.04 -8.29
CA GLY A 496 27.73 -31.23 -8.53
C GLY A 496 28.09 -31.78 -9.91
N LYS A 497 27.16 -31.75 -10.88
CA LYS A 497 27.38 -32.23 -12.25
C LYS A 497 27.79 -31.07 -13.17
N ASP A 498 28.79 -31.30 -14.03
CA ASP A 498 29.33 -30.30 -14.96
C ASP A 498 28.44 -30.01 -16.19
N ILE A 499 27.48 -30.89 -16.51
CA ILE A 499 26.50 -30.67 -17.56
C ILE A 499 25.12 -30.69 -16.90
N ALA A 500 24.45 -29.54 -16.89
CA ALA A 500 23.08 -29.44 -16.45
C ALA A 500 22.15 -29.95 -17.55
N ASP A 501 21.54 -31.12 -17.36
CA ASP A 501 20.39 -31.55 -18.16
C ASP A 501 19.27 -30.49 -18.03
N PRO A 502 18.82 -29.86 -19.13
CA PRO A 502 17.79 -28.83 -19.07
C PRO A 502 16.51 -29.26 -18.37
N LYS A 503 16.09 -30.53 -18.51
CA LYS A 503 14.90 -31.06 -17.83
C LYS A 503 15.14 -31.18 -16.33
N TYR A 504 16.31 -31.69 -15.94
CA TYR A 504 16.74 -31.78 -14.56
C TYR A 504 16.83 -30.39 -13.88
N ALA A 505 17.44 -29.42 -14.56
CA ALA A 505 17.55 -28.04 -14.10
C ALA A 505 16.18 -27.38 -13.96
N ARG A 506 15.27 -27.61 -14.92
CA ARG A 506 13.90 -27.10 -14.90
C ARG A 506 13.10 -27.64 -13.71
N MET A 507 13.26 -28.92 -13.36
CA MET A 507 12.59 -29.51 -12.21
C MET A 507 13.09 -28.91 -10.88
N LEU A 508 14.41 -28.74 -10.73
CA LEU A 508 14.99 -28.09 -9.55
C LEU A 508 14.44 -26.66 -9.37
N GLU A 509 14.41 -25.89 -10.45
CA GLU A 509 13.85 -24.54 -10.44
C GLU A 509 12.37 -24.54 -10.08
N ALA A 510 11.58 -25.49 -10.57
CA ALA A 510 10.15 -25.62 -10.22
C ALA A 510 9.95 -25.86 -8.71
N MET A 511 10.75 -26.72 -8.09
CA MET A 511 10.68 -26.99 -6.64
C MET A 511 11.08 -25.77 -5.81
N ILE A 512 12.06 -24.99 -6.28
CA ILE A 512 12.44 -23.70 -5.67
C ILE A 512 11.28 -22.70 -5.79
N VAL A 513 10.69 -22.56 -6.99
CA VAL A 513 9.55 -21.67 -7.25
C VAL A 513 8.34 -22.06 -6.40
N ALA A 514 8.07 -23.36 -6.20
CA ALA A 514 6.99 -23.84 -5.34
C ALA A 514 7.14 -23.45 -3.85
N SER A 515 8.37 -23.11 -3.45
CA SER A 515 8.76 -22.78 -2.08
C SER A 515 9.02 -21.27 -1.86
N VAL A 516 8.73 -20.41 -2.84
CA VAL A 516 9.11 -18.98 -2.79
C VAL A 516 8.44 -18.22 -1.64
N ASP A 517 7.13 -18.36 -1.49
CA ASP A 517 6.39 -17.72 -0.42
C ASP A 517 5.11 -18.44 -0.02
N HIS A 518 4.70 -18.25 1.24
CA HIS A 518 3.47 -18.81 1.79
C HIS A 518 2.82 -17.80 2.75
N GLY A 519 2.90 -16.52 2.41
CA GLY A 519 2.41 -15.42 3.22
C GLY A 519 3.21 -15.23 4.50
N VAL A 520 2.54 -14.68 5.50
CA VAL A 520 3.19 -13.91 6.58
C VAL A 520 3.06 -14.55 7.96
N THR A 521 2.31 -15.65 8.00
CA THR A 521 2.13 -16.49 9.17
C THR A 521 3.25 -17.51 9.41
N PRO A 522 4.04 -17.97 8.40
CA PRO A 522 5.17 -18.86 8.66
C PRO A 522 6.23 -18.21 9.56
N PRO A 523 6.83 -18.96 10.51
CA PRO A 523 7.85 -18.42 11.44
C PRO A 523 9.01 -17.70 10.75
N SER A 524 9.48 -18.21 9.61
CA SER A 524 10.52 -17.56 8.78
C SER A 524 10.15 -16.15 8.31
N ALA A 525 8.90 -15.95 7.87
CA ALA A 525 8.41 -14.63 7.45
C ALA A 525 8.31 -13.69 8.66
N GLN A 526 7.71 -14.17 9.75
CA GLN A 526 7.56 -13.37 10.98
C GLN A 526 8.89 -12.92 11.56
N ALA A 527 9.89 -13.80 11.64
CA ALA A 527 11.22 -13.46 12.12
C ALA A 527 11.88 -12.36 11.27
N THR A 528 11.75 -12.46 9.95
CA THR A 528 12.26 -11.44 9.00
C THR A 528 11.55 -10.10 9.19
N ILE A 529 10.22 -10.12 9.27
CA ILE A 529 9.39 -8.91 9.46
C ILE A 529 9.70 -8.24 10.80
N ILE A 530 9.84 -9.01 11.88
CA ILE A 530 10.20 -8.49 13.21
C ILE A 530 11.56 -7.76 13.14
N ALA A 531 12.59 -8.39 12.56
CA ALA A 531 13.90 -7.78 12.41
C ALA A 531 13.87 -6.54 11.47
N ALA A 532 13.11 -6.60 10.37
CA ALA A 532 12.93 -5.47 9.47
C ALA A 532 12.23 -4.28 10.12
N SER A 533 11.28 -4.53 11.03
CA SER A 533 10.54 -3.49 11.75
C SER A 533 11.43 -2.62 12.64
N THR A 534 12.56 -3.17 13.13
CA THR A 534 13.58 -2.43 13.90
C THR A 534 14.64 -1.79 13.01
N ARG A 535 14.50 -1.89 11.68
CA ARG A 535 15.47 -1.43 10.67
C ARG A 535 16.82 -2.14 10.76
N ALA A 536 16.81 -3.43 11.11
CA ALA A 536 17.98 -4.27 10.89
C ALA A 536 18.41 -4.24 9.40
N THR A 537 19.70 -4.46 9.15
CA THR A 537 20.20 -4.56 7.78
C THR A 537 19.63 -5.79 7.08
N TYR A 538 19.63 -5.78 5.75
CA TYR A 538 19.03 -6.82 4.91
C TYR A 538 19.53 -8.23 5.27
N GLU A 539 20.86 -8.41 5.34
CA GLU A 539 21.49 -9.68 5.63
C GLU A 539 21.15 -10.18 7.04
N VAL A 540 21.02 -9.26 8.01
CA VAL A 540 20.61 -9.60 9.37
C VAL A 540 19.16 -10.08 9.38
N ALA A 541 18.23 -9.34 8.80
CA ALA A 541 16.81 -9.68 8.82
C ALA A 541 16.51 -10.98 8.07
N VAL A 542 17.08 -11.16 6.88
CA VAL A 542 16.86 -12.36 6.08
C VAL A 542 17.54 -13.58 6.70
N ALA A 543 18.74 -13.45 7.30
CA ALA A 543 19.38 -14.54 8.04
C ALA A 543 18.55 -14.97 9.26
N HIS A 544 17.86 -14.06 9.96
CA HIS A 544 16.91 -14.42 11.02
C HIS A 544 15.75 -15.26 10.48
N GLY A 545 15.21 -14.91 9.31
CA GLY A 545 14.17 -15.69 8.65
C GLY A 545 14.60 -17.10 8.27
N ILE A 546 15.81 -17.22 7.70
CA ILE A 546 16.41 -18.51 7.36
C ILE A 546 16.70 -19.33 8.62
N GLY A 547 17.24 -18.70 9.67
CA GLY A 547 17.51 -19.37 10.95
C GLY A 547 16.27 -19.88 11.68
N ALA A 548 15.07 -19.35 11.35
CA ALA A 548 13.81 -19.88 11.84
C ALA A 548 13.30 -21.11 11.06
N ILE A 549 13.96 -21.51 9.97
CA ILE A 549 13.72 -22.77 9.26
C ILE A 549 14.48 -23.87 9.99
N THR A 550 13.76 -24.88 10.45
CA THR A 550 14.28 -25.99 11.27
C THR A 550 13.54 -27.29 10.93
N ASP A 551 13.73 -28.37 11.69
CA ASP A 551 12.94 -29.59 11.53
C ASP A 551 11.43 -29.43 11.79
N VAL A 552 11.02 -28.37 12.47
CA VAL A 552 9.61 -28.08 12.77
C VAL A 552 8.95 -27.23 11.66
N HIS A 553 9.73 -26.37 11.00
CA HIS A 553 9.27 -25.46 9.95
C HIS A 553 10.21 -25.55 8.74
N GLY A 554 9.76 -26.16 7.64
CA GLY A 554 10.55 -26.36 6.42
C GLY A 554 11.44 -27.61 6.39
N GLY A 555 11.37 -28.46 7.42
CA GLY A 555 12.15 -29.72 7.49
C GLY A 555 11.43 -30.98 7.00
N ALA A 556 10.13 -30.92 6.69
CA ALA A 556 9.33 -32.09 6.35
C ALA A 556 9.80 -32.77 5.06
N GLY A 557 10.27 -32.02 4.06
CA GLY A 557 10.67 -32.57 2.76
C GLY A 557 11.86 -33.52 2.82
N ALA A 558 12.85 -33.23 3.68
CA ALA A 558 14.02 -34.09 3.84
C ALA A 558 13.64 -35.46 4.44
N LYS A 559 12.79 -35.44 5.47
CA LYS A 559 12.29 -36.67 6.10
C LYS A 559 11.32 -37.43 5.19
N ALA A 560 10.54 -36.72 4.39
CA ALA A 560 9.68 -37.33 3.38
C ALA A 560 10.49 -38.08 2.32
N ALA A 561 11.60 -37.49 1.83
CA ALA A 561 12.51 -38.17 0.90
C ALA A 561 13.07 -39.48 1.47
N GLU A 562 13.43 -39.51 2.76
CA GLU A 562 13.86 -40.74 3.44
C GLU A 562 12.72 -41.76 3.55
N PHE A 563 11.53 -41.32 3.93
CA PHE A 563 10.35 -42.17 4.01
C PHE A 563 10.04 -42.84 2.66
N PHE A 564 10.02 -42.09 1.56
CA PHE A 564 9.76 -42.67 0.23
C PHE A 564 10.86 -43.64 -0.22
N ARG A 565 12.13 -43.35 0.07
CA ARG A 565 13.22 -44.30 -0.17
C ARG A 565 13.08 -45.60 0.62
N HIS A 566 12.57 -45.53 1.85
CA HIS A 566 12.29 -46.74 2.62
C HIS A 566 11.13 -47.55 2.01
N CYS A 567 10.08 -46.91 1.51
CA CYS A 567 9.00 -47.60 0.80
C CYS A 567 9.52 -48.35 -0.44
N THR A 568 10.28 -47.66 -1.29
CA THR A 568 10.82 -48.23 -2.53
C THR A 568 11.88 -49.30 -2.23
N GLY A 569 12.73 -49.07 -1.22
CA GLY A 569 13.71 -50.05 -0.74
C GLY A 569 13.05 -51.33 -0.22
N LYS A 570 11.99 -51.22 0.59
CA LYS A 570 11.25 -52.37 1.12
C LYS A 570 10.60 -53.18 -0.01
N SER A 571 9.94 -52.52 -0.95
CA SER A 571 9.35 -53.18 -2.14
C SER A 571 10.39 -53.99 -2.92
N ARG A 572 11.59 -53.41 -3.14
CA ARG A 572 12.69 -54.10 -3.85
C ARG A 572 13.30 -55.25 -3.05
N GLN A 573 13.48 -55.09 -1.74
CA GLN A 573 14.09 -56.10 -0.87
C GLN A 573 13.17 -57.31 -0.65
N GLU A 574 11.86 -57.08 -0.49
CA GLU A 574 10.88 -58.12 -0.19
C GLU A 574 10.19 -58.67 -1.45
N GLY A 575 10.38 -58.03 -2.62
CA GLY A 575 9.78 -58.46 -3.89
C GLY A 575 8.26 -58.26 -3.94
N ILE A 576 7.72 -57.35 -3.13
CA ILE A 576 6.29 -57.07 -3.00
C ILE A 576 5.89 -55.81 -3.78
N PRO A 577 4.61 -55.67 -4.20
CA PRO A 577 4.11 -54.46 -4.84
C PRO A 577 4.34 -53.20 -3.99
N ILE A 578 4.58 -52.07 -4.65
CA ILE A 578 4.93 -50.80 -3.99
C ILE A 578 3.83 -50.28 -3.04
N GLU A 579 2.57 -50.55 -3.37
CA GLU A 579 1.41 -50.24 -2.53
C GLU A 579 1.44 -51.07 -1.23
N GLU A 580 1.74 -52.37 -1.32
CA GLU A 580 1.83 -53.26 -0.17
C GLU A 580 3.00 -52.89 0.75
N ALA A 581 4.17 -52.59 0.17
CA ALA A 581 5.33 -52.10 0.91
C ALA A 581 5.03 -50.78 1.64
N THR A 582 4.35 -49.85 0.96
CA THR A 582 3.95 -48.56 1.53
C THR A 582 2.95 -48.74 2.67
N HIS A 583 1.94 -49.59 2.49
CA HIS A 583 0.95 -49.90 3.53
C HIS A 583 1.61 -50.52 4.77
N SER A 584 2.51 -51.48 4.56
CA SER A 584 3.28 -52.13 5.62
C SER A 584 4.12 -51.11 6.40
N LEU A 585 4.89 -50.27 5.72
CA LEU A 585 5.74 -49.27 6.37
C LEU A 585 4.92 -48.19 7.10
N MET A 586 3.84 -47.68 6.49
CA MET A 586 2.94 -46.73 7.15
C MET A 586 2.32 -47.34 8.41
N SER A 587 1.92 -48.61 8.36
CA SER A 587 1.37 -49.34 9.50
C SER A 587 2.38 -49.45 10.65
N GLU A 588 3.65 -49.74 10.34
CA GLU A 588 4.73 -49.77 11.33
C GLU A 588 4.96 -48.40 11.99
N TYR A 589 5.02 -47.33 11.18
CA TYR A 589 5.20 -45.97 11.69
C TYR A 589 4.05 -45.56 12.61
N VAL A 590 2.82 -45.83 12.19
CA VAL A 590 1.60 -45.57 12.97
C VAL A 590 1.60 -46.33 14.29
N LYS A 591 1.92 -47.64 14.27
CA LYS A 591 2.00 -48.48 15.48
C LYS A 591 3.07 -47.98 16.45
N ALA A 592 4.19 -47.46 15.91
CA ALA A 592 5.27 -46.86 16.68
C ALA A 592 4.98 -45.41 17.14
N GLY A 593 3.79 -44.85 16.85
CA GLY A 593 3.44 -43.47 17.20
C GLY A 593 4.20 -42.40 16.39
N ARG A 594 4.84 -42.78 15.29
CA ARG A 594 5.58 -41.86 14.40
C ARG A 594 4.62 -41.19 13.43
N ARG A 595 4.91 -39.94 13.07
CA ARG A 595 4.20 -39.22 12.01
C ARG A 595 4.74 -39.64 10.64
N ILE A 596 3.85 -39.66 9.64
CA ILE A 596 4.25 -39.80 8.23
C ILE A 596 4.58 -38.39 7.73
N GLU A 597 5.85 -38.16 7.44
CA GLU A 597 6.36 -36.85 7.02
C GLU A 597 5.93 -36.56 5.57
N GLY A 598 5.61 -35.31 5.26
CA GLY A 598 5.03 -34.92 3.96
C GLY A 598 3.50 -35.05 3.85
N MET A 599 2.82 -35.44 4.93
CA MET A 599 1.36 -35.58 4.99
C MET A 599 0.71 -34.48 5.86
N GLY A 600 -0.48 -34.03 5.43
CA GLY A 600 -1.31 -33.05 6.11
C GLY A 600 -0.96 -31.59 5.78
N HIS A 601 -1.97 -30.74 5.70
CA HIS A 601 -1.82 -29.30 5.51
C HIS A 601 -2.82 -28.52 6.37
N ARG A 602 -2.44 -27.34 6.86
CA ARG A 602 -3.31 -26.52 7.75
C ARG A 602 -4.45 -25.82 7.01
N ILE A 603 -4.29 -25.58 5.71
CA ILE A 603 -5.18 -24.72 4.91
C ILE A 603 -5.73 -25.44 3.67
N HIS A 604 -5.02 -26.42 3.12
CA HIS A 604 -5.31 -27.00 1.81
C HIS A 604 -5.75 -28.43 1.99
N THR A 605 -6.91 -28.77 1.43
CA THR A 605 -7.33 -30.16 1.26
C THR A 605 -6.77 -30.71 -0.05
N GLU A 606 -6.54 -29.84 -1.02
CA GLU A 606 -5.88 -30.12 -2.30
C GLU A 606 -4.86 -29.01 -2.54
N ASP A 607 -3.57 -29.33 -2.39
CA ASP A 607 -2.50 -28.35 -2.58
C ASP A 607 -2.26 -28.15 -4.08
N PRO A 608 -2.55 -26.97 -4.66
CA PRO A 608 -2.41 -26.76 -6.11
C PRO A 608 -0.96 -26.91 -6.61
N ARG A 609 0.03 -26.79 -5.72
CA ARG A 609 1.44 -26.97 -6.08
C ARG A 609 1.79 -28.42 -6.32
N ARG A 610 1.12 -29.36 -5.63
CA ARG A 610 1.32 -30.81 -5.78
C ARG A 610 1.10 -31.23 -7.22
N ASP A 611 -0.04 -30.84 -7.78
CA ASP A 611 -0.46 -31.28 -9.11
C ASP A 611 0.45 -30.68 -10.20
N ALA A 612 0.85 -29.41 -10.05
CA ALA A 612 1.82 -28.78 -10.94
C ALA A 612 3.19 -29.48 -10.90
N LEU A 613 3.68 -29.84 -9.71
CA LEU A 613 4.98 -30.52 -9.56
C LEU A 613 4.95 -31.96 -10.07
N TRP A 614 3.87 -32.72 -9.84
CA TRP A 614 3.74 -34.07 -10.40
C TRP A 614 3.73 -34.06 -11.93
N LYS A 615 2.98 -33.14 -12.53
CA LYS A 615 2.94 -32.98 -13.98
C LYS A 615 4.33 -32.62 -14.52
N LEU A 616 5.02 -31.67 -13.89
CA LEU A 616 6.38 -31.31 -14.30
C LEU A 616 7.38 -32.44 -14.11
N ALA A 617 7.26 -33.26 -13.06
CA ALA A 617 8.13 -34.42 -12.86
C ALA A 617 7.99 -35.45 -14.00
N GLN A 618 6.76 -35.65 -14.48
CA GLN A 618 6.49 -36.47 -15.66
C GLN A 618 7.07 -35.84 -16.93
N ASP A 619 6.78 -34.54 -17.18
CA ASP A 619 7.25 -33.82 -18.37
C ASP A 619 8.78 -33.72 -18.45
N CYS A 620 9.44 -33.63 -17.29
CA CYS A 620 10.89 -33.59 -17.17
C CYS A 620 11.54 -34.99 -17.13
N GLU A 621 10.76 -36.09 -17.19
CA GLU A 621 11.25 -37.47 -17.17
C GLU A 621 12.06 -37.81 -15.92
N VAL A 622 11.69 -37.24 -14.77
CA VAL A 622 12.32 -37.48 -13.46
C VAL A 622 11.39 -38.21 -12.47
N GLU A 623 10.18 -38.57 -12.89
CA GLU A 623 9.26 -39.39 -12.13
C GLU A 623 9.74 -40.85 -12.04
N GLY A 624 9.75 -41.40 -10.83
CA GLY A 624 10.02 -42.82 -10.55
C GLY A 624 9.13 -43.39 -9.45
N ASP A 625 9.62 -44.45 -8.81
CA ASP A 625 8.88 -45.20 -7.79
C ASP A 625 8.48 -44.32 -6.58
N SER A 626 9.32 -43.36 -6.18
CA SER A 626 9.04 -42.51 -5.01
C SER A 626 7.89 -41.54 -5.29
N VAL A 627 7.85 -40.95 -6.50
CA VAL A 627 6.73 -40.12 -6.95
C VAL A 627 5.46 -40.97 -7.07
N ALA A 628 5.55 -42.20 -7.55
CA ALA A 628 4.41 -43.13 -7.57
C ALA A 628 3.86 -43.38 -6.14
N VAL A 629 4.74 -43.61 -5.15
CA VAL A 629 4.32 -43.71 -3.72
C VAL A 629 3.62 -42.44 -3.27
N SER A 630 4.14 -41.27 -3.63
CA SER A 630 3.56 -39.98 -3.23
C SER A 630 2.12 -39.79 -3.75
N LYS A 631 1.81 -40.31 -4.94
CA LYS A 631 0.47 -40.26 -5.55
C LYS A 631 -0.57 -41.13 -4.82
N ILE A 632 -0.14 -42.26 -4.25
CA ILE A 632 -1.02 -43.18 -3.50
C ILE A 632 -1.01 -42.96 -1.97
N ALA A 633 -0.11 -42.11 -1.46
CA ALA A 633 0.14 -41.96 -0.03
C ALA A 633 -1.10 -41.60 0.79
N SER A 634 -1.97 -40.70 0.28
CA SER A 634 -3.22 -40.33 0.96
C SER A 634 -4.21 -41.49 1.09
N THR A 635 -4.36 -42.29 0.02
CA THR A 635 -5.25 -43.46 0.00
C THR A 635 -4.75 -44.55 0.94
N VAL A 636 -3.45 -44.86 0.89
CA VAL A 636 -2.85 -45.86 1.78
C VAL A 636 -2.93 -45.40 3.24
N PHE A 637 -2.71 -44.11 3.52
CA PHE A 637 -2.84 -43.59 4.87
C PHE A 637 -4.27 -43.73 5.43
N GLU A 638 -5.28 -43.51 4.59
CA GLU A 638 -6.68 -43.71 4.95
C GLU A 638 -6.99 -45.17 5.30
N GLN A 639 -6.45 -46.13 4.54
CA GLN A 639 -6.57 -47.56 4.85
C GLN A 639 -5.94 -47.90 6.21
N VAL A 640 -4.80 -47.30 6.54
CA VAL A 640 -4.06 -47.58 7.79
C VAL A 640 -4.69 -46.91 9.02
N ARG A 641 -5.23 -45.68 8.88
CA ARG A 641 -5.68 -44.84 10.01
C ARG A 641 -7.19 -44.59 10.08
N GLY A 642 -7.95 -44.95 9.05
CA GLY A 642 -9.38 -44.67 8.95
C GLY A 642 -9.72 -43.18 8.78
N MET A 643 -8.73 -42.35 8.39
CA MET A 643 -8.93 -40.93 8.11
C MET A 643 -8.02 -40.49 6.96
N SER A 644 -8.52 -39.59 6.11
CA SER A 644 -7.76 -39.05 4.99
C SER A 644 -6.89 -37.87 5.42
N LEU A 645 -5.63 -37.86 4.99
CA LEU A 645 -4.74 -36.70 5.05
C LEU A 645 -4.16 -36.43 3.66
N PRO A 646 -4.22 -35.19 3.15
CA PRO A 646 -3.64 -34.87 1.85
C PRO A 646 -2.11 -34.88 1.93
N ILE A 647 -1.44 -35.29 0.86
CA ILE A 647 -0.01 -35.03 0.69
C ILE A 647 0.22 -33.53 0.50
N ASN A 648 1.22 -32.97 1.18
CA ASN A 648 1.59 -31.56 1.07
C ASN A 648 2.76 -31.35 0.09
N VAL A 649 3.06 -30.09 -0.24
CA VAL A 649 4.16 -29.75 -1.15
C VAL A 649 5.52 -30.31 -0.71
N ASP A 650 5.80 -30.36 0.59
CA ASP A 650 7.07 -30.86 1.11
C ASP A 650 7.21 -32.37 0.84
N GLY A 651 6.11 -33.12 0.95
CA GLY A 651 6.05 -34.53 0.56
C GLY A 651 6.33 -34.74 -0.92
N VAL A 652 5.74 -33.92 -1.79
CA VAL A 652 5.97 -33.99 -3.24
C VAL A 652 7.40 -33.64 -3.62
N ILE A 653 7.97 -32.58 -3.03
CA ILE A 653 9.37 -32.23 -3.23
C ILE A 653 10.27 -33.38 -2.74
N GLY A 654 9.95 -33.96 -1.58
CA GLY A 654 10.69 -35.09 -1.02
C GLY A 654 10.70 -36.33 -1.93
N SER A 655 9.57 -36.67 -2.56
CA SER A 655 9.50 -37.81 -3.48
C SER A 655 10.29 -37.56 -4.77
N ILE A 656 10.20 -36.36 -5.34
CA ILE A 656 10.96 -35.99 -6.54
C ILE A 656 12.47 -35.98 -6.25
N VAL A 657 12.90 -35.41 -5.12
CA VAL A 657 14.30 -35.44 -4.67
C VAL A 657 14.82 -36.88 -4.53
N ALA A 658 13.98 -37.80 -4.04
CA ALA A 658 14.34 -39.21 -3.91
C ALA A 658 14.56 -39.87 -5.29
N ASP A 659 13.67 -39.65 -6.26
CA ASP A 659 13.78 -40.23 -7.61
C ASP A 659 14.93 -39.59 -8.44
N MET A 660 15.22 -38.32 -8.20
CA MET A 660 16.38 -37.64 -8.80
C MET A 660 17.74 -38.09 -8.23
N GLY A 661 17.75 -39.02 -7.25
CA GLY A 661 18.96 -39.57 -6.64
C GLY A 661 19.71 -38.59 -5.73
N LEU A 662 19.04 -37.56 -5.23
CA LEU A 662 19.63 -36.52 -4.40
C LEU A 662 19.55 -36.87 -2.90
N GLY A 663 20.51 -36.36 -2.12
CA GLY A 663 20.50 -36.51 -0.66
C GLY A 663 19.24 -35.88 -0.02
N SER A 664 18.71 -36.45 1.07
CA SER A 664 17.48 -35.92 1.73
C SER A 664 17.62 -34.46 2.13
N SER A 665 18.80 -34.04 2.58
CA SER A 665 19.09 -32.66 2.96
C SER A 665 18.85 -31.65 1.83
N VAL A 666 18.92 -32.08 0.56
CA VAL A 666 18.67 -31.23 -0.61
C VAL A 666 17.22 -30.74 -0.64
N ALA A 667 16.23 -31.53 -0.21
CA ALA A 667 14.84 -31.07 -0.15
C ALA A 667 14.69 -29.83 0.75
N LYS A 668 15.37 -29.83 1.91
CA LYS A 668 15.43 -28.67 2.81
C LYS A 668 16.24 -27.53 2.20
N ALA A 669 17.32 -27.83 1.49
CA ALA A 669 18.14 -26.84 0.79
C ALA A 669 17.32 -26.04 -0.26
N LEU A 670 16.53 -26.74 -1.08
CA LEU A 670 15.64 -26.15 -2.09
C LEU A 670 14.55 -25.30 -1.45
N PHE A 671 13.97 -25.78 -0.34
CA PHE A 671 12.99 -25.01 0.43
C PHE A 671 13.60 -23.69 0.93
N VAL A 672 14.77 -23.74 1.57
CA VAL A 672 15.46 -22.54 2.07
C VAL A 672 15.81 -21.60 0.91
N TYR A 673 16.26 -22.14 -0.22
CA TYR A 673 16.63 -21.33 -1.39
C TYR A 673 15.42 -20.60 -1.99
N GLY A 674 14.28 -21.29 -2.15
CA GLY A 674 13.03 -20.66 -2.56
C GLY A 674 12.60 -19.56 -1.60
N ARG A 675 12.60 -19.87 -0.29
CA ARG A 675 12.19 -18.93 0.75
C ARG A 675 13.01 -17.64 0.75
N LEU A 676 14.29 -17.67 0.36
CA LEU A 676 15.12 -16.46 0.26
C LEU A 676 14.43 -15.33 -0.50
N ALA A 677 13.80 -15.62 -1.65
CA ALA A 677 13.14 -14.61 -2.47
C ALA A 677 11.93 -13.97 -1.73
N GLY A 678 11.07 -14.80 -1.15
CA GLY A 678 9.93 -14.31 -0.36
C GLY A 678 10.36 -13.53 0.89
N LEU A 679 11.36 -14.01 1.63
CA LEU A 679 11.90 -13.32 2.80
C LEU A 679 12.50 -11.95 2.42
N SER A 680 13.17 -11.86 1.28
CA SER A 680 13.70 -10.60 0.74
C SER A 680 12.57 -9.61 0.44
N ALA A 681 11.48 -10.08 -0.17
CA ALA A 681 10.31 -9.25 -0.44
C ALA A 681 9.65 -8.75 0.87
N HIS A 682 9.47 -9.62 1.86
CA HIS A 682 8.93 -9.25 3.19
C HIS A 682 9.80 -8.19 3.87
N TYR A 683 11.13 -8.30 3.77
CA TYR A 683 12.04 -7.27 4.29
C TYR A 683 11.80 -5.92 3.63
N PHE A 684 11.77 -5.87 2.29
CA PHE A 684 11.62 -4.62 1.54
C PHE A 684 10.24 -4.00 1.71
N GLU A 685 9.17 -4.80 1.75
CA GLU A 685 7.81 -4.34 2.05
C GLU A 685 7.76 -3.67 3.43
N GLU A 686 8.32 -4.30 4.47
CA GLU A 686 8.26 -3.77 5.84
C GLU A 686 9.08 -2.48 6.00
N ILE A 687 10.28 -2.39 5.39
CA ILE A 687 11.07 -1.15 5.49
C ILE A 687 10.48 0.00 4.69
N ALA A 688 9.80 -0.30 3.58
CA ALA A 688 9.20 0.69 2.71
C ALA A 688 7.86 1.19 3.23
N THR A 689 6.95 0.29 3.58
CA THR A 689 5.53 0.62 3.77
C THR A 689 5.15 0.86 5.22
N GLN A 690 5.94 0.36 6.17
CA GLN A 690 5.57 0.33 7.59
C GLN A 690 6.43 1.29 8.44
N PRO A 691 5.87 1.87 9.51
CA PRO A 691 6.63 2.67 10.46
C PRO A 691 7.66 1.82 11.22
N GLN A 692 8.71 2.46 11.73
CA GLN A 692 9.68 1.83 12.63
C GLN A 692 9.00 1.34 13.91
N MET A 693 9.56 0.29 14.51
CA MET A 693 9.03 -0.32 15.74
C MET A 693 7.54 -0.67 15.61
N ARG A 694 7.13 -1.18 14.42
CA ARG A 694 5.74 -1.55 14.18
C ARG A 694 5.30 -2.50 15.29
N ARG A 695 4.22 -2.12 15.99
CA ARG A 695 3.61 -2.97 17.01
C ARG A 695 3.00 -4.17 16.33
N ILE A 696 3.78 -5.25 16.23
CA ILE A 696 3.30 -6.55 15.81
C ILE A 696 2.39 -7.04 16.93
N ASN A 697 1.14 -7.34 16.57
CA ASN A 697 0.11 -7.55 17.57
C ASN A 697 0.27 -8.91 18.25
N PHE A 698 1.14 -8.97 19.26
CA PHE A 698 1.24 -10.08 20.19
C PHE A 698 0.05 -10.13 21.16
N ALA A 699 -1.07 -9.41 20.97
CA ALA A 699 -2.13 -9.26 22.00
C ALA A 699 -2.98 -10.52 22.31
N GLU A 700 -2.49 -11.72 22.01
CA GLU A 700 -2.87 -12.97 22.70
C GLU A 700 -1.78 -13.46 23.67
N ALA A 701 -0.72 -12.70 23.88
CA ALA A 701 0.37 -13.02 24.78
C ALA A 701 -0.11 -12.87 26.23
N VAL A 702 -0.36 -14.00 26.87
CA VAL A 702 -0.68 -14.10 28.29
C VAL A 702 0.62 -14.30 29.07
N TYR A 703 0.91 -13.42 30.05
CA TYR A 703 1.99 -13.64 31.00
C TYR A 703 1.68 -14.87 31.86
N ARG A 704 2.50 -15.93 31.75
CA ARG A 704 2.41 -17.16 32.56
C ARG A 704 3.60 -17.34 33.52
N GLY A 705 4.38 -16.28 33.73
CA GLY A 705 5.46 -16.30 34.72
C GLY A 705 4.93 -16.37 36.15
N LYS A 706 5.81 -16.63 37.12
CA LYS A 706 5.40 -16.60 38.53
C LYS A 706 4.89 -15.19 38.89
N GLU A 707 3.94 -15.13 39.81
CA GLU A 707 3.46 -13.86 40.35
C GLU A 707 4.60 -13.06 41.00
N LEU A 708 4.34 -11.78 41.25
CA LEU A 708 5.24 -10.87 41.95
C LEU A 708 5.71 -11.52 43.25
N ARG A 709 7.03 -11.66 43.42
CA ARG A 709 7.66 -12.17 44.65
C ARG A 709 8.57 -11.08 45.20
N ALA A 710 8.64 -11.02 46.53
CA ALA A 710 9.56 -10.13 47.22
C ALA A 710 11.00 -10.45 46.82
N PHE A 711 11.81 -9.41 46.65
CA PHE A 711 13.25 -9.56 46.44
C PHE A 711 13.84 -10.24 47.69
N PRO A 712 14.65 -11.31 47.56
CA PRO A 712 15.29 -11.93 48.72
C PRO A 712 16.12 -10.88 49.46
N ALA A 713 16.04 -10.88 50.80
CA ALA A 713 16.83 -9.99 51.64
C ALA A 713 18.33 -10.26 51.52
#